data_AF-A0A193R7K5-F1
#
_entry.id   AF-A0A193R7K5-F1
#
_cell.length_a   1.000
_cell.length_b   1.000
_cell.length_c   1.000
_cell.angle_alpha   90.00
_cell.angle_beta   90.00
_cell.angle_gamma   90.00
#
_symmetry.space_group_name_H-M   'P 1'
#
loop_
_entity.id
_entity.type
_entity.pdbx_description
1 polymer ?
#
loop_
_entity_poly.entity_id
_entity_poly.type
_entity_poly.pdbx_seq_one_letter_code
_entity_poly.pdbx_strand_id
1 'polypeptide(L)'
;MVAGATPSAAASNSCPSALGETEKQESEATRKQLKAEWDKKLEELRQQWEQQQNAATSSARGTVQPVQGVTIPVPVKTEVEEMLKDLGPYVKWGEASSSAAKACGELRAPGEEKGGGKQTGNMKNVCKVFVQTVNWMGNLKKDGTEKNGGTKEEDWKQYLRCAVGYEVLLRVLLPKYEVEKFMKVISDTMKAGGTQPTESGVTNICSWVKMKDAKDMQALIGDEVQGWLNEAKEDEKKGGIRGFKNVIAWSRYTNETEEQQARAKQKAKPSCQSDSIIDLMKGGRAHQLDVLVNPLTAAEDCIQQKKKDGTTEKSLCDRLKCIDDYLKSQNKTTPPGGSPGGPQTGTGQPSATKDFWEDNGAVKTLWTELSTAMTANLKNGSGTDCDRVKDTNNSGNDRTATHSEKTACKYLHAGFKQLYDPTTPSPSSSDDGILSKNNPSFRQTMGCFLLHSYAKYMQKNAICNIDKGIEEAFKLGKNLSTNGANCNTSSGKGQCVPCHWNDTSMDSCTVQTGTQEAGIPGDKVQSIFKNDQTNIPKMLTEINKMETLCSRLQCIASHLNPSSGQGHGGTSEEEFWKDYNGEVAELWQEFAQAMAQSGGHSNADQCNTVDNGTGGATGRTPTIPEKRACQNLTLGFEKLKQLSQSAASQRNNSKILDKDPSFVQTMGCLFLKEYAKHMKEKSTCVIDSGIEKAFEAWNEKKGTSCTNGSPCIDCKWNENLDNCKINTTNAASKETTQTPLTEKLTLVKGRIEGTASTIMNDINITKSLCQQLQCAAGKWFEKHSKDNSGTATPKKSWVSITTIIYIP
;
A
#
# COMPACT_ATOMS: atom_id res chain seq x y z
N MET A 1 -45.07 -11.28 50.41
CA MET A 1 -43.65 -11.64 50.61
C MET A 1 -42.90 -11.26 49.35
N VAL A 2 -42.02 -10.27 49.52
CA VAL A 2 -40.91 -9.77 48.70
C VAL A 2 -40.83 -10.16 47.22
N ALA A 3 -41.12 -9.17 46.36
CA ALA A 3 -40.61 -9.10 45.00
C ALA A 3 -39.14 -8.66 45.04
N GLY A 4 -38.24 -9.49 44.55
CA GLY A 4 -36.82 -9.18 44.42
C GLY A 4 -36.53 -8.48 43.09
N ALA A 5 -36.35 -7.17 43.13
CA ALA A 5 -35.75 -6.41 42.04
C ALA A 5 -34.24 -6.69 42.02
N THR A 6 -33.74 -7.21 40.91
CA THR A 6 -32.30 -7.21 40.60
C THR A 6 -31.91 -5.80 40.14
N PRO A 7 -30.89 -5.16 40.74
CA PRO A 7 -30.39 -3.90 40.23
C PRO A 7 -29.57 -4.16 38.96
N SER A 8 -30.05 -3.65 37.83
CA SER A 8 -29.24 -3.47 36.63
C SER A 8 -28.18 -2.40 36.93
N ALA A 9 -26.95 -2.84 37.20
CA ALA A 9 -25.80 -1.96 37.29
C ALA A 9 -25.32 -1.62 35.87
N ALA A 10 -25.91 -0.59 35.26
CA ALA A 10 -25.25 0.14 34.21
C ALA A 10 -24.00 0.79 34.83
N ALA A 11 -22.83 0.19 34.64
CA ALA A 11 -21.57 0.79 35.06
C ALA A 11 -21.42 2.16 34.38
N SER A 12 -21.43 3.24 35.15
CA SER A 12 -21.31 4.59 34.61
C SER A 12 -19.95 4.76 33.93
N ASN A 13 -19.93 5.12 32.64
CA ASN A 13 -18.72 5.41 31.86
C ASN A 13 -18.05 6.76 32.24
N SER A 14 -18.35 7.31 33.41
CA SER A 14 -17.90 8.63 33.89
C SER A 14 -16.49 8.56 34.51
N CYS A 15 -15.59 9.49 34.16
CA CYS A 15 -14.29 9.58 34.83
C CYS A 15 -14.47 9.85 36.34
N PRO A 16 -13.57 9.39 37.21
CA PRO A 16 -13.54 9.83 38.60
C PRO A 16 -13.43 11.36 38.66
N SER A 17 -14.50 12.01 39.12
CA SER A 17 -14.57 13.46 39.22
C SER A 17 -13.54 13.97 40.22
N ALA A 18 -12.68 14.90 39.82
CA ALA A 18 -11.78 15.60 40.73
C ALA A 18 -12.58 16.53 41.65
N LEU A 19 -13.56 17.23 41.10
CA LEU A 19 -14.38 18.24 41.76
C LEU A 19 -15.80 17.74 42.09
N GLY A 20 -16.45 18.35 43.07
CA GLY A 20 -17.90 18.26 43.30
C GLY A 20 -18.70 19.04 42.25
N GLU A 21 -20.02 18.83 42.21
CA GLU A 21 -20.88 19.42 41.16
C GLU A 21 -20.90 20.96 41.21
N THR A 22 -20.98 21.55 42.40
CA THR A 22 -20.93 23.01 42.59
C THR A 22 -19.61 23.59 42.12
N GLU A 23 -18.48 22.97 42.51
CA GLU A 23 -17.13 23.38 42.08
C GLU A 23 -17.00 23.32 40.55
N LYS A 24 -17.64 22.35 39.88
CA LYS A 24 -17.64 22.28 38.40
C LYS A 24 -18.38 23.45 37.76
N GLN A 25 -19.53 23.85 38.31
CA GLN A 25 -20.30 24.98 37.79
C GLN A 25 -19.51 26.29 37.94
N GLU A 26 -18.87 26.50 39.09
CA GLU A 26 -17.99 27.64 39.35
C GLU A 26 -16.77 27.63 38.42
N SER A 27 -16.18 26.45 38.20
CA SER A 27 -15.06 26.23 37.28
C SER A 27 -15.43 26.59 35.83
N GLU A 28 -16.62 26.20 35.35
CA GLU A 28 -17.09 26.56 34.01
C GLU A 28 -17.39 28.06 33.88
N ALA A 29 -17.95 28.70 34.92
CA ALA A 29 -18.17 30.14 34.93
C ALA A 29 -16.83 30.90 34.84
N THR A 30 -15.85 30.46 35.62
CA THR A 30 -14.47 30.99 35.58
C THR A 30 -13.86 30.81 34.20
N ARG A 31 -13.98 29.62 33.60
CA ARG A 31 -13.48 29.34 32.24
C ARG A 31 -14.01 30.34 31.22
N LYS A 32 -15.33 30.56 31.19
CA LYS A 32 -15.98 31.43 30.21
C LYS A 32 -15.48 32.87 30.31
N GLN A 33 -15.33 33.39 31.53
CA GLN A 33 -14.79 34.72 31.77
C GLN A 33 -13.34 34.83 31.29
N LEU A 34 -12.45 33.96 31.79
CA LEU A 34 -11.03 34.00 31.48
C LEU A 34 -10.76 33.78 29.98
N LYS A 35 -11.50 32.87 29.34
CA LYS A 35 -11.41 32.61 27.90
C LYS A 35 -11.82 33.82 27.06
N ALA A 36 -12.90 34.51 27.44
CA ALA A 36 -13.36 35.69 26.71
C ALA A 36 -12.33 36.82 26.76
N GLU A 37 -11.72 37.06 27.93
CA GLU A 37 -10.65 38.04 28.07
C GLU A 37 -9.39 37.65 27.28
N TRP A 38 -9.04 36.35 27.26
CA TRP A 38 -7.97 35.86 26.40
C TRP A 38 -8.26 36.05 24.92
N ASP A 39 -9.47 35.74 24.45
CA ASP A 39 -9.84 35.90 23.04
C ASP A 39 -9.80 37.35 22.60
N LYS A 40 -10.28 38.26 23.46
CA LYS A 40 -10.17 39.70 23.24
C LYS A 40 -8.70 40.14 23.15
N LYS A 41 -7.86 39.71 24.11
CA LYS A 41 -6.43 40.02 24.11
C LYS A 41 -5.71 39.47 22.88
N LEU A 42 -6.04 38.24 22.48
CA LEU A 42 -5.46 37.58 21.30
C LEU A 42 -5.80 38.36 20.02
N GLU A 43 -7.02 38.86 19.90
CA GLU A 43 -7.44 39.71 18.79
C GLU A 43 -6.72 41.07 18.79
N GLU A 44 -6.59 41.71 19.96
CA GLU A 44 -5.79 42.94 20.11
C GLU A 44 -4.33 42.74 19.64
N LEU A 45 -3.70 41.62 20.03
CA LEU A 45 -2.33 41.29 19.63
C LEU A 45 -2.21 41.01 18.12
N ARG A 46 -3.23 40.39 17.50
CA ARG A 46 -3.30 40.19 16.05
C ARG A 46 -3.36 41.53 15.32
N GLN A 47 -4.25 42.42 15.75
CA GLN A 47 -4.42 43.74 15.14
C GLN A 47 -3.14 44.59 15.27
N GLN A 48 -2.46 44.54 16.42
CA GLN A 48 -1.16 45.21 16.60
C GLN A 48 -0.12 44.71 15.60
N TRP A 49 -0.05 43.40 15.38
CA TRP A 49 0.88 42.81 14.43
C TRP A 49 0.55 43.19 12.98
N GLU A 50 -0.72 43.17 12.59
CA GLU A 50 -1.17 43.62 11.26
C GLU A 50 -0.84 45.10 11.01
N GLN A 51 -1.04 45.96 12.00
CA GLN A 51 -0.66 47.37 11.92
C GLN A 51 0.85 47.55 11.76
N GLN A 52 1.66 46.78 12.50
CA GLN A 52 3.12 46.81 12.37
C GLN A 52 3.58 46.35 10.97
N GLN A 53 2.95 45.33 10.39
CA GLN A 53 3.25 44.90 9.01
C GLN A 53 2.86 45.94 7.97
N ASN A 54 1.68 46.56 8.12
CA ASN A 54 1.20 47.61 7.21
C ASN A 54 2.07 48.88 7.30
N ALA A 55 2.56 49.21 8.50
CA ALA A 55 3.51 50.30 8.70
C ALA A 55 4.88 49.98 8.08
N ALA A 56 5.38 48.74 8.21
CA ALA A 56 6.65 48.30 7.62
C ALA A 56 6.62 48.22 6.09
N THR A 57 5.46 47.98 5.47
CA THR A 57 5.29 47.97 4.00
C THR A 57 5.18 49.38 3.40
N SER A 58 4.71 50.37 4.17
CA SER A 58 4.64 51.76 3.72
C SER A 58 6.01 52.46 3.59
N SER A 59 7.09 51.87 4.11
CA SER A 59 8.46 52.40 4.04
C SER A 59 9.35 51.73 2.97
N ALA A 60 8.88 50.67 2.29
CA ALA A 60 9.62 49.99 1.23
C ALA A 60 8.86 50.06 -0.11
N ARG A 61 9.42 50.77 -1.10
CA ARG A 61 8.93 50.78 -2.49
C ARG A 61 9.18 49.41 -3.13
N GLY A 62 8.22 48.50 -3.02
CA GLY A 62 8.21 47.22 -3.73
C GLY A 62 6.99 46.39 -3.39
N THR A 63 6.25 45.94 -4.41
CA THR A 63 5.09 45.05 -4.27
C THR A 63 5.51 43.72 -3.66
N VAL A 64 5.00 43.41 -2.46
CA VAL A 64 5.12 42.08 -1.85
C VAL A 64 3.71 41.55 -1.59
N GLN A 65 3.46 40.31 -2.01
CA GLN A 65 2.19 39.60 -1.84
C GLN A 65 1.85 39.38 -0.35
N PRO A 66 0.54 39.32 0.00
CA PRO A 66 0.11 39.03 1.35
C PRO A 66 0.60 37.63 1.77
N VAL A 67 1.25 37.55 2.93
CA VAL A 67 1.74 36.29 3.51
C VAL A 67 0.52 35.47 3.95
N GLN A 68 0.07 34.56 3.10
CA GLN A 68 -0.88 33.52 3.47
C GLN A 68 -0.13 32.45 4.27
N GLY A 69 -0.16 32.58 5.60
CA GLY A 69 0.34 31.58 6.53
C GLY A 69 -0.07 31.95 7.94
N VAL A 70 -0.64 30.99 8.69
CA VAL A 70 -1.00 31.14 10.10
C VAL A 70 0.28 31.15 10.94
N THR A 71 1.07 32.21 10.83
CA THR A 71 2.19 32.49 11.73
C THR A 71 1.62 33.12 12.99
N ILE A 72 2.07 32.66 14.16
CA ILE A 72 1.68 33.25 15.42
C ILE A 72 2.10 34.73 15.38
N PRO A 73 1.19 35.68 15.64
CA PRO A 73 1.56 37.09 15.68
C PRO A 73 2.72 37.29 16.65
N VAL A 74 3.77 38.01 16.24
CA VAL A 74 4.97 38.25 17.07
C VAL A 74 4.63 38.69 18.51
N PRO A 75 3.63 39.58 18.73
CA PRO A 75 3.24 39.97 20.09
C PRO A 75 2.72 38.80 20.95
N VAL A 76 2.03 37.82 20.37
CA VAL A 76 1.55 36.62 21.10
C VAL A 76 2.72 35.76 21.54
N LYS A 77 3.72 35.59 20.67
CA LYS A 77 4.96 34.87 20.99
C LYS A 77 5.69 35.51 22.17
N THR A 78 5.80 36.84 22.19
CA THR A 78 6.44 37.57 23.31
C THR A 78 5.76 37.29 24.64
N GLU A 79 4.42 37.34 24.70
CA GLU A 79 3.68 37.04 25.93
C GLU A 79 3.91 35.60 26.43
N VAL A 80 4.01 34.63 25.52
CA VAL A 80 4.31 33.22 25.84
C VAL A 80 5.74 33.07 26.36
N GLU A 81 6.72 33.72 25.72
CA GLU A 81 8.12 33.71 26.15
C GLU A 81 8.31 34.33 27.55
N GLU A 82 7.59 35.41 27.84
CA GLU A 82 7.59 36.03 29.18
C GLU A 82 7.00 35.08 30.23
N MET A 83 5.90 34.39 29.92
CA MET A 83 5.33 33.37 30.80
C MET A 83 6.29 32.20 31.05
N LEU A 84 6.96 31.71 30.01
CA LEU A 84 7.95 30.63 30.12
C LEU A 84 9.19 31.06 30.93
N LYS A 85 9.59 32.33 30.81
CA LYS A 85 10.65 32.92 31.63
C LYS A 85 10.25 33.01 33.11
N ASP A 86 9.01 33.40 33.41
CA ASP A 86 8.45 33.41 34.78
C ASP A 86 8.36 31.99 35.37
N LEU A 87 8.10 30.98 34.54
CA LEU A 87 8.07 29.56 34.94
C LEU A 87 9.48 29.00 35.25
N GLY A 88 10.51 29.45 34.53
CA GLY A 88 11.88 28.89 34.59
C GLY A 88 12.44 28.64 36.00
N PRO A 89 12.30 29.56 36.97
CA PRO A 89 12.72 29.32 38.36
C PRO A 89 12.06 28.10 39.01
N TYR A 90 10.79 27.80 38.70
CA TYR A 90 10.01 26.73 39.33
C TYR A 90 10.38 25.33 38.86
N VAL A 91 11.06 25.22 37.71
CA VAL A 91 11.46 23.92 37.13
C VAL A 91 12.91 23.51 37.43
N LYS A 92 13.61 24.30 38.27
CA LYS A 92 14.99 24.00 38.68
C LYS A 92 15.07 22.72 39.52
N TRP A 93 16.06 21.89 39.21
CA TRP A 93 16.34 20.68 39.97
C TRP A 93 16.95 20.97 41.35
N GLY A 94 16.49 20.26 42.38
CA GLY A 94 17.10 20.28 43.71
C GLY A 94 16.76 21.50 44.59
N GLU A 95 16.03 22.48 44.06
CA GLU A 95 15.59 23.70 44.79
C GLU A 95 14.12 23.62 45.24
N ALA A 96 13.66 22.43 45.62
CA ALA A 96 12.28 22.18 45.98
C ALA A 96 11.95 22.60 47.42
N SER A 97 10.79 23.20 47.61
CA SER A 97 10.25 23.55 48.92
C SER A 97 9.92 22.30 49.77
N SER A 98 9.86 22.47 51.09
CA SER A 98 9.45 21.41 52.02
C SER A 98 8.01 20.95 51.77
N SER A 99 7.13 21.86 51.37
CA SER A 99 5.74 21.60 51.03
C SER A 99 5.59 20.73 49.77
N ALA A 100 6.37 21.01 48.72
CA ALA A 100 6.45 20.15 47.54
C ALA A 100 7.03 18.76 47.88
N ALA A 101 8.03 18.70 48.77
CA ALA A 101 8.59 17.43 49.24
C ALA A 101 7.56 16.58 50.00
N LYS A 102 6.67 17.21 50.78
CA LYS A 102 5.57 16.55 51.49
C LYS A 102 4.56 15.94 50.51
N ALA A 103 4.13 16.70 49.50
CA ALA A 103 3.19 16.22 48.47
C ALA A 103 3.71 14.98 47.72
N CYS A 104 5.02 14.94 47.45
CA CYS A 104 5.66 13.81 46.77
C CYS A 104 6.12 12.69 47.73
N GLY A 105 5.77 12.77 49.02
CA GLY A 105 6.32 11.91 50.07
C GLY A 105 5.99 10.43 49.89
N GLU A 106 4.83 10.11 49.32
CA GLU A 106 4.31 8.75 49.14
C GLU A 106 4.83 8.05 47.88
N LEU A 107 5.44 8.78 46.94
CA LEU A 107 5.96 8.17 45.71
C LEU A 107 7.11 7.19 46.01
N ARG A 108 7.05 6.02 45.37
CA ARG A 108 8.04 4.94 45.46
C ARG A 108 8.29 4.36 44.08
N ALA A 109 9.56 4.14 43.74
CA ALA A 109 9.94 3.43 42.53
C ALA A 109 9.68 1.92 42.69
N PRO A 110 9.35 1.19 41.60
CA PRO A 110 9.19 -0.26 41.62
C PRO A 110 10.43 -0.95 42.20
N GLY A 111 10.24 -1.92 43.10
CA GLY A 111 11.34 -2.67 43.71
C GLY A 111 12.10 -1.93 44.83
N GLU A 112 11.79 -0.66 45.10
CA GLU A 112 12.38 0.14 46.19
C GLU A 112 11.32 0.53 47.25
N GLU A 113 10.49 -0.43 47.66
CA GLU A 113 9.34 -0.20 48.55
C GLU A 113 9.75 0.01 50.02
N LYS A 114 10.93 -0.50 50.41
CA LYS A 114 11.50 -0.39 51.77
C LYS A 114 12.94 0.15 51.69
N GLY A 115 13.17 1.31 52.31
CA GLY A 115 14.47 1.99 52.30
C GLY A 115 14.62 2.92 51.08
N GLY A 116 14.99 4.18 51.32
CA GLY A 116 15.00 5.24 50.30
C GLY A 116 16.08 5.06 49.22
N GLY A 117 15.80 4.19 48.25
CA GLY A 117 16.69 3.95 47.12
C GLY A 117 16.82 5.13 46.16
N LYS A 118 17.81 5.05 45.27
CA LYS A 118 18.20 6.14 44.38
C LYS A 118 17.08 6.44 43.37
N GLN A 119 16.41 5.42 42.85
CA GLN A 119 15.33 5.63 41.87
C GLN A 119 14.12 6.32 42.49
N THR A 120 13.76 5.96 43.72
CA THR A 120 12.72 6.63 44.50
C THR A 120 13.08 8.09 44.78
N GLY A 121 14.33 8.37 45.15
CA GLY A 121 14.81 9.74 45.34
C GLY A 121 14.68 10.58 44.07
N ASN A 122 15.06 9.99 42.93
CA ASN A 122 14.96 10.60 41.60
C ASN A 122 13.49 10.91 41.23
N MET A 123 12.60 9.93 41.40
CA MET A 123 11.16 10.05 41.14
C MET A 123 10.54 11.16 41.98
N LYS A 124 10.88 11.25 43.27
CA LYS A 124 10.41 12.32 44.16
C LYS A 124 10.89 13.70 43.72
N ASN A 125 12.15 13.82 43.30
CA ASN A 125 12.68 15.10 42.85
C ASN A 125 12.03 15.57 41.54
N VAL A 126 11.74 14.65 40.61
CA VAL A 126 10.92 14.93 39.41
C VAL A 126 9.52 15.41 39.82
N CYS A 127 8.87 14.70 40.74
CA CYS A 127 7.55 15.08 41.24
C CYS A 127 7.52 16.48 41.86
N LYS A 128 8.54 16.84 42.65
CA LYS A 128 8.62 18.16 43.29
C LYS A 128 8.61 19.29 42.27
N VAL A 129 9.31 19.10 41.15
CA VAL A 129 9.28 20.07 40.03
C VAL A 129 7.86 20.21 39.47
N PHE A 130 7.14 19.12 39.24
CA PHE A 130 5.75 19.19 38.79
C PHE A 130 4.84 19.92 39.78
N VAL A 131 5.00 19.65 41.08
CA VAL A 131 4.25 20.34 42.13
C VAL A 131 4.57 21.84 42.18
N GLN A 132 5.84 22.23 41.98
CA GLN A 132 6.23 23.63 41.88
C GLN A 132 5.66 24.29 40.61
N THR A 133 5.62 23.58 39.47
CA THR A 133 4.92 24.06 38.27
C THR A 133 3.43 24.29 38.55
N VAL A 134 2.75 23.39 39.28
CA VAL A 134 1.35 23.60 39.70
C VAL A 134 1.21 24.84 40.57
N ASN A 135 2.10 25.06 41.55
CA ASN A 135 2.08 26.29 42.35
C ASN A 135 2.26 27.54 41.48
N TRP A 136 3.15 27.51 40.48
CA TRP A 136 3.30 28.59 39.51
C TRP A 136 2.01 28.83 38.71
N MET A 137 1.34 27.77 38.27
CA MET A 137 0.05 27.85 37.56
C MET A 137 -1.04 28.55 38.40
N GLY A 138 -1.01 28.36 39.72
CA GLY A 138 -1.88 29.06 40.68
C GLY A 138 -1.43 30.48 41.04
N ASN A 139 -0.42 31.03 40.38
CA ASN A 139 0.23 32.30 40.71
C ASN A 139 0.80 32.36 42.15
N LEU A 140 1.20 31.21 42.70
CA LEU A 140 1.77 31.08 44.04
C LEU A 140 3.30 31.12 44.01
N LYS A 141 3.94 31.31 45.17
CA LYS A 141 5.38 31.08 45.36
C LYS A 141 5.70 29.59 45.24
N LYS A 142 6.99 29.25 45.10
CA LYS A 142 7.48 27.85 45.00
C LYS A 142 7.04 26.95 46.15
N ASP A 143 6.85 27.50 47.34
CA ASP A 143 6.38 26.80 48.53
C ASP A 143 4.85 26.68 48.62
N GLY A 144 4.13 27.23 47.64
CA GLY A 144 2.67 27.24 47.58
C GLY A 144 2.02 28.34 48.39
N THR A 145 2.79 29.26 48.97
CA THR A 145 2.23 30.43 49.65
C THR A 145 1.89 31.53 48.65
N GLU A 146 0.96 32.42 49.04
CA GLU A 146 0.58 33.57 48.22
C GLU A 146 1.76 34.53 47.96
N LYS A 147 1.75 35.24 46.84
CA LYS A 147 2.70 36.32 46.54
C LYS A 147 2.27 37.58 47.32
N ASN A 148 3.14 38.13 48.17
CA ASN A 148 2.80 39.27 49.02
C ASN A 148 2.61 40.55 48.18
N GLY A 149 1.53 41.31 48.44
CA GLY A 149 1.41 42.73 48.05
C GLY A 149 1.24 43.03 46.55
N GLY A 150 0.73 42.09 45.75
CA GLY A 150 0.53 42.29 44.30
C GLY A 150 -0.82 42.90 43.92
N THR A 151 -0.84 43.72 42.87
CA THR A 151 -2.05 44.02 42.09
C THR A 151 -2.67 42.73 41.57
N LYS A 152 -4.01 42.65 41.55
CA LYS A 152 -4.76 41.52 40.96
C LYS A 152 -4.22 41.23 39.55
N GLU A 153 -3.85 39.97 39.30
CA GLU A 153 -3.43 39.52 37.96
C GLU A 153 -4.56 39.72 36.96
N GLU A 154 -4.22 40.12 35.74
CA GLU A 154 -5.19 40.26 34.65
C GLU A 154 -5.76 38.90 34.25
N ASP A 155 -7.07 38.83 34.03
CA ASP A 155 -7.80 37.58 33.75
C ASP A 155 -7.22 36.81 32.53
N TRP A 156 -6.83 37.50 31.46
CA TRP A 156 -6.19 36.86 30.30
C TRP A 156 -4.80 36.27 30.63
N LYS A 157 -4.04 36.89 31.53
CA LYS A 157 -2.73 36.37 31.98
C LYS A 157 -2.93 35.08 32.76
N GLN A 158 -3.97 35.02 33.62
CA GLN A 158 -4.34 33.81 34.32
C GLN A 158 -4.72 32.69 33.33
N TYR A 159 -5.50 33.00 32.28
CA TYR A 159 -5.84 32.04 31.24
C TYR A 159 -4.58 31.46 30.57
N LEU A 160 -3.70 32.36 30.09
CA LEU A 160 -2.47 32.00 29.40
C LEU A 160 -1.51 31.20 30.30
N ARG A 161 -1.34 31.61 31.56
CA ARG A 161 -0.51 30.92 32.56
C ARG A 161 -0.96 29.48 32.77
N CYS A 162 -2.27 29.25 32.92
CA CYS A 162 -2.81 27.89 33.03
C CYS A 162 -2.58 27.07 31.75
N ALA A 163 -2.79 27.65 30.57
CA ALA A 163 -2.56 26.97 29.29
C ALA A 163 -1.09 26.58 29.06
N VAL A 164 -0.16 27.54 29.21
CA VAL A 164 1.29 27.31 29.13
C VAL A 164 1.73 26.28 30.17
N GLY A 165 1.18 26.37 31.38
CA GLY A 165 1.45 25.44 32.46
C GLY A 165 1.07 24.01 32.13
N TYR A 166 -0.13 23.79 31.59
CA TYR A 166 -0.54 22.47 31.13
C TYR A 166 0.32 21.93 29.99
N GLU A 167 0.68 22.78 29.02
CA GLU A 167 1.56 22.34 27.92
C GLU A 167 2.92 21.87 28.41
N VAL A 168 3.59 22.68 29.24
CA VAL A 168 4.90 22.31 29.81
C VAL A 168 4.77 21.08 30.71
N LEU A 169 3.76 21.07 31.59
CA LEU A 169 3.55 20.00 32.56
C LEU A 169 3.32 18.66 31.86
N LEU A 170 2.37 18.59 30.92
CA LEU A 170 2.00 17.36 30.24
C LEU A 170 3.15 16.82 29.39
N ARG A 171 3.85 17.67 28.62
CA ARG A 171 4.99 17.24 27.77
C ARG A 171 6.15 16.63 28.57
N VAL A 172 6.38 17.11 29.80
CA VAL A 172 7.45 16.59 30.66
C VAL A 172 6.99 15.39 31.49
N LEU A 173 5.71 15.37 31.88
CA LEU A 173 5.07 14.34 32.70
C LEU A 173 4.78 13.04 31.95
N LEU A 174 4.20 13.13 30.76
CA LEU A 174 3.66 11.97 30.03
C LEU A 174 4.69 10.91 29.63
N PRO A 175 5.95 11.25 29.29
CA PRO A 175 7.00 10.27 29.03
C PRO A 175 7.51 9.50 30.26
N LYS A 176 6.99 9.78 31.46
CA LYS A 176 7.49 9.16 32.71
C LYS A 176 6.95 7.74 32.88
N TYR A 177 7.78 6.82 33.39
CA TYR A 177 7.30 5.52 33.83
C TYR A 177 6.36 5.69 35.01
N GLU A 178 5.33 4.84 35.11
CA GLU A 178 4.28 4.94 36.13
C GLU A 178 3.67 6.36 36.25
N VAL A 179 3.54 7.06 35.11
CA VAL A 179 3.01 8.43 35.01
C VAL A 179 1.75 8.67 35.84
N GLU A 180 0.88 7.67 35.97
CA GLU A 180 -0.38 7.74 36.71
C GLU A 180 -0.19 8.08 38.19
N LYS A 181 0.91 7.65 38.81
CA LYS A 181 1.26 8.00 40.20
C LYS A 181 1.56 9.51 40.31
N PHE A 182 2.29 10.06 39.34
CA PHE A 182 2.56 11.49 39.27
C PHE A 182 1.30 12.30 38.98
N MET A 183 0.48 11.85 38.02
CA MET A 183 -0.79 12.49 37.67
C MET A 183 -1.72 12.61 38.88
N LYS A 184 -1.78 11.57 39.73
CA LYS A 184 -2.54 11.62 40.98
C LYS A 184 -2.03 12.73 41.90
N VAL A 185 -0.73 12.78 42.19
CA VAL A 185 -0.14 13.83 43.06
C VAL A 185 -0.41 15.23 42.51
N ILE A 186 -0.26 15.42 41.21
CA ILE A 186 -0.52 16.68 40.52
C ILE A 186 -2.00 17.05 40.63
N SER A 187 -2.90 16.12 40.33
CA SER A 187 -4.35 16.35 40.41
C SER A 187 -4.79 16.68 41.84
N ASP A 188 -4.26 15.99 42.85
CA ASP A 188 -4.59 16.24 44.26
C ASP A 188 -4.07 17.63 44.70
N THR A 189 -2.87 18.01 44.25
CA THR A 189 -2.29 19.34 44.49
C THR A 189 -3.12 20.45 43.84
N MET A 190 -3.53 20.26 42.58
CA MET A 190 -4.37 21.23 41.86
C MET A 190 -5.73 21.38 42.53
N LYS A 191 -6.35 20.26 42.92
CA LYS A 191 -7.64 20.26 43.62
C LYS A 191 -7.56 21.03 44.93
N ALA A 192 -6.48 20.81 45.69
CA ALA A 192 -6.25 21.46 46.97
C ALA A 192 -5.94 22.96 46.85
N GLY A 193 -5.67 23.49 45.66
CA GLY A 193 -5.28 24.89 45.50
C GLY A 193 -3.79 25.15 45.71
N GLY A 194 -2.95 24.12 45.57
CA GLY A 194 -1.51 24.20 45.79
C GLY A 194 -1.06 23.42 47.02
N THR A 195 0.19 23.65 47.45
CA THR A 195 0.80 22.89 48.57
C THR A 195 0.58 23.50 49.96
N GLN A 196 0.09 24.74 50.03
CA GLN A 196 -0.23 25.46 51.28
C GLN A 196 -1.55 26.23 51.11
N PRO A 197 -2.70 25.54 51.03
CA PRO A 197 -3.99 26.20 50.88
C PRO A 197 -4.30 27.09 52.08
N THR A 198 -4.82 28.29 51.84
CA THR A 198 -5.35 29.19 52.87
C THR A 198 -6.74 28.69 53.32
N GLU A 199 -7.05 28.81 54.61
CA GLU A 199 -8.25 28.21 55.23
C GLU A 199 -9.60 28.85 54.80
N SER A 200 -9.60 29.87 53.94
CA SER A 200 -10.81 30.59 53.52
C SER A 200 -11.09 30.46 52.02
N GLY A 201 -11.93 29.49 51.65
CA GLY A 201 -12.61 29.41 50.34
C GLY A 201 -11.77 28.76 49.23
N VAL A 202 -11.86 27.43 49.09
CA VAL A 202 -11.08 26.58 48.18
C VAL A 202 -11.02 27.13 46.75
N THR A 203 -9.84 27.60 46.32
CA THR A 203 -9.56 27.87 44.89
C THR A 203 -8.77 26.71 44.31
N ASN A 204 -9.39 25.92 43.43
CA ASN A 204 -8.67 24.88 42.69
C ASN A 204 -7.78 25.55 41.61
N ILE A 205 -6.58 25.02 41.38
CA ILE A 205 -5.66 25.58 40.37
C ILE A 205 -6.02 25.06 38.99
N CYS A 206 -6.35 25.97 38.07
CA CYS A 206 -6.58 25.71 36.64
C CYS A 206 -7.56 24.56 36.34
N SER A 207 -8.45 24.21 37.29
CA SER A 207 -9.40 23.10 37.14
C SER A 207 -10.40 23.31 36.00
N TRP A 208 -10.57 24.57 35.60
CA TRP A 208 -11.44 25.06 34.55
C TRP A 208 -10.92 24.75 33.14
N VAL A 209 -9.65 24.36 32.97
CA VAL A 209 -9.09 24.08 31.64
C VAL A 209 -9.65 22.77 31.09
N LYS A 210 -10.16 22.84 29.85
CA LYS A 210 -10.70 21.70 29.13
C LYS A 210 -9.77 21.18 28.04
N MET A 211 -10.04 19.97 27.57
CA MET A 211 -9.33 19.35 26.43
C MET A 211 -9.34 20.26 25.20
N LYS A 212 -10.45 20.97 24.93
CA LYS A 212 -10.54 21.90 23.82
C LYS A 212 -9.58 23.08 23.98
N ASP A 213 -9.48 23.63 25.18
CA ASP A 213 -8.57 24.74 25.46
C ASP A 213 -7.11 24.32 25.25
N ALA A 214 -6.73 23.13 25.75
CA ALA A 214 -5.39 22.58 25.50
C ALA A 214 -5.12 22.35 24.01
N LYS A 215 -6.06 21.79 23.24
CA LYS A 215 -5.89 21.61 21.78
C LYS A 215 -5.74 22.92 21.03
N ASP A 216 -6.59 23.89 21.34
CA ASP A 216 -6.56 25.21 20.71
C ASP A 216 -5.22 25.92 21.03
N MET A 217 -4.72 25.77 22.26
CA MET A 217 -3.43 26.32 22.68
C MET A 217 -2.24 25.54 22.12
N GLN A 218 -2.28 24.22 22.02
CA GLN A 218 -1.27 23.42 21.34
C GLN A 218 -1.05 23.91 19.89
N ALA A 219 -2.14 24.19 19.18
CA ALA A 219 -2.09 24.71 17.81
C ALA A 219 -1.53 26.15 17.72
N LEU A 220 -1.64 26.92 18.80
CA LEU A 220 -1.27 28.33 18.89
C LEU A 220 0.11 28.58 19.49
N ILE A 221 0.60 27.79 20.45
CA ILE A 221 1.85 28.07 21.20
C ILE A 221 2.73 26.82 21.37
N GLY A 222 2.32 25.68 20.81
CA GLY A 222 2.97 24.40 21.06
C GLY A 222 4.42 24.33 20.56
N ASP A 223 4.76 25.10 19.52
CA ASP A 223 6.12 25.16 18.96
C ASP A 223 7.04 25.99 19.84
N GLU A 224 6.57 27.14 20.35
CA GLU A 224 7.27 27.99 21.30
C GLU A 224 7.59 27.24 22.59
N VAL A 225 6.60 26.54 23.15
CA VAL A 225 6.81 25.72 24.36
C VAL A 225 7.83 24.61 24.09
N GLN A 226 7.79 23.97 22.92
CA GLN A 226 8.74 22.92 22.57
C GLN A 226 10.17 23.47 22.37
N GLY A 227 10.29 24.64 21.75
CA GLY A 227 11.55 25.37 21.60
C GLY A 227 12.16 25.69 22.96
N TRP A 228 11.38 26.26 23.86
CA TRP A 228 11.81 26.55 25.22
C TRP A 228 12.21 25.29 25.99
N LEU A 229 11.47 24.19 25.89
CA LEU A 229 11.85 22.91 26.53
C LEU A 229 13.19 22.38 26.00
N ASN A 230 13.49 22.61 24.72
CA ASN A 230 14.76 22.21 24.11
C ASN A 230 15.93 23.08 24.57
N GLU A 231 15.72 24.38 24.79
CA GLU A 231 16.72 25.27 25.36
C GLU A 231 16.92 24.98 26.86
N ALA A 232 15.83 24.82 27.61
CA ALA A 232 15.85 24.60 29.05
C ALA A 232 16.62 23.34 29.46
N LYS A 233 16.67 22.30 28.61
CA LYS A 233 17.40 21.05 28.87
C LYS A 233 18.89 21.12 28.52
N GLU A 234 19.36 22.18 27.86
CA GLU A 234 20.79 22.36 27.58
C GLU A 234 21.59 22.66 28.87
N ASP A 235 22.91 22.77 28.74
CA ASP A 235 23.75 23.22 29.85
C ASP A 235 23.50 24.70 30.16
N GLU A 236 23.65 25.11 31.43
CA GLU A 236 23.44 26.52 31.86
C GLU A 236 24.30 27.51 31.06
N LYS A 237 25.50 27.10 30.62
CA LYS A 237 26.38 27.91 29.77
C LYS A 237 25.81 28.22 28.38
N LYS A 238 24.83 27.43 27.93
CA LYS A 238 24.11 27.58 26.66
C LYS A 238 22.69 28.13 26.86
N GLY A 239 22.38 28.66 28.04
CA GLY A 239 21.05 29.18 28.37
C GLY A 239 20.09 28.17 29.01
N GLY A 240 20.55 26.95 29.31
CA GLY A 240 19.72 25.93 29.96
C GLY A 240 19.38 26.22 31.42
N ILE A 241 18.35 25.55 31.94
CA ILE A 241 17.90 25.69 33.33
C ILE A 241 18.59 24.63 34.19
N ARG A 242 19.12 25.08 35.33
CA ARG A 242 19.85 24.24 36.30
C ARG A 242 19.19 22.88 36.55
N GLY A 243 19.84 21.82 36.06
CA GLY A 243 19.46 20.44 36.28
C GLY A 243 18.10 20.04 35.67
N PHE A 244 17.46 20.89 34.87
CA PHE A 244 16.21 20.54 34.18
C PHE A 244 16.40 19.34 33.25
N LYS A 245 17.58 19.16 32.66
CA LYS A 245 17.95 17.94 31.92
C LYS A 245 17.73 16.65 32.72
N ASN A 246 17.94 16.67 34.04
CA ASN A 246 17.67 15.53 34.91
C ASN A 246 16.16 15.31 35.09
N VAL A 247 15.36 16.38 35.17
CA VAL A 247 13.89 16.29 35.20
C VAL A 247 13.36 15.64 33.93
N ILE A 248 13.93 16.01 32.77
CA ILE A 248 13.58 15.42 31.49
C ILE A 248 13.98 13.93 31.46
N ALA A 249 15.23 13.60 31.78
CA ALA A 249 15.82 12.28 31.59
C ALA A 249 15.38 11.22 32.61
N TRP A 250 15.12 11.61 33.86
CA TRP A 250 14.85 10.65 34.93
C TRP A 250 13.40 10.20 34.97
N SER A 251 13.19 9.05 35.60
CA SER A 251 11.91 8.38 35.66
C SER A 251 11.30 8.08 34.29
N ARG A 252 12.14 7.74 33.30
CA ARG A 252 11.73 7.18 32.00
C ARG A 252 12.00 5.69 31.94
N TYR A 253 11.36 5.00 31.01
CA TYR A 253 11.70 3.63 30.67
C TYR A 253 13.12 3.59 30.10
N THR A 254 13.91 2.59 30.52
CA THR A 254 15.25 2.33 29.97
C THR A 254 15.22 1.27 28.86
N ASN A 255 14.05 0.66 28.65
CA ASN A 255 13.81 -0.39 27.67
C ASN A 255 12.61 0.01 26.80
N GLU A 256 12.82 0.10 25.49
CA GLU A 256 11.79 0.51 24.52
C GLU A 256 10.60 -0.45 24.46
N THR A 257 10.83 -1.75 24.65
CA THR A 257 9.75 -2.75 24.65
C THR A 257 8.83 -2.55 25.85
N GLU A 258 9.40 -2.27 27.02
CA GLU A 258 8.62 -1.97 28.22
C GLU A 258 7.83 -0.66 28.07
N GLU A 259 8.43 0.36 27.46
CA GLU A 259 7.76 1.63 27.16
C GLU A 259 6.56 1.42 26.23
N GLN A 260 6.75 0.68 25.14
CA GLN A 260 5.69 0.36 24.18
C GLN A 260 4.54 -0.40 24.85
N GLN A 261 4.84 -1.42 25.66
CA GLN A 261 3.82 -2.15 26.42
C GLN A 261 3.06 -1.26 27.39
N ALA A 262 3.74 -0.34 28.07
CA ALA A 262 3.09 0.61 28.98
C ALA A 262 2.17 1.58 28.24
N ARG A 263 2.63 2.17 27.13
CA ARG A 263 1.81 3.06 26.28
C ARG A 263 0.60 2.33 25.71
N ALA A 264 0.74 1.07 25.29
CA ALA A 264 -0.38 0.26 24.83
C ALA A 264 -1.40 -0.01 25.94
N LYS A 265 -0.96 -0.28 27.17
CA LYS A 265 -1.86 -0.41 28.33
C LYS A 265 -2.62 0.88 28.60
N GLN A 266 -1.95 2.04 28.52
CA GLN A 266 -2.58 3.35 28.68
C GLN A 266 -3.64 3.60 27.59
N LYS A 267 -3.34 3.24 26.34
CA LYS A 267 -4.25 3.36 25.21
C LYS A 267 -5.45 2.40 25.29
N ALA A 268 -5.26 1.21 25.87
CA ALA A 268 -6.31 0.22 26.03
C ALA A 268 -7.32 0.54 27.15
N LYS A 269 -7.03 1.52 28.01
CA LYS A 269 -7.97 1.95 29.06
C LYS A 269 -9.26 2.47 28.41
N PRO A 270 -10.45 2.07 28.93
CA PRO A 270 -11.72 2.60 28.43
C PRO A 270 -11.73 4.13 28.47
N SER A 271 -12.15 4.74 27.36
CA SER A 271 -12.41 6.18 27.34
C SER A 271 -13.45 6.48 28.40
N CYS A 272 -13.13 7.38 29.32
CA CYS A 272 -14.12 7.89 30.25
C CYS A 272 -14.62 9.25 29.75
N GLN A 273 -15.89 9.54 30.01
CA GLN A 273 -16.52 10.78 29.56
C GLN A 273 -16.17 11.91 30.54
N SER A 274 -15.10 12.66 30.23
CA SER A 274 -14.81 13.98 30.79
C SER A 274 -14.01 14.80 29.79
N ASP A 275 -14.32 16.09 29.69
CA ASP A 275 -13.57 17.08 28.92
C ASP A 275 -12.59 17.88 29.80
N SER A 276 -12.55 17.63 31.12
CA SER A 276 -11.68 18.32 32.07
C SER A 276 -10.31 17.64 32.19
N ILE A 277 -9.23 18.43 32.10
CA ILE A 277 -7.86 17.90 32.17
C ILE A 277 -7.55 17.32 33.56
N ILE A 278 -8.03 17.96 34.63
CA ILE A 278 -7.81 17.47 36.01
C ILE A 278 -8.53 16.14 36.27
N ASP A 279 -9.73 15.93 35.71
CA ASP A 279 -10.44 14.65 35.79
C ASP A 279 -9.69 13.55 35.03
N LEU A 280 -9.14 13.87 33.86
CA LEU A 280 -8.33 12.93 33.08
C LEU A 280 -7.03 12.55 33.81
N MET A 281 -6.39 13.51 34.50
CA MET A 281 -5.22 13.23 35.35
C MET A 281 -5.60 12.35 36.53
N LYS A 282 -6.68 12.65 37.25
CA LYS A 282 -7.19 11.82 38.35
C LYS A 282 -7.56 10.41 37.89
N GLY A 283 -8.14 10.31 36.71
CA GLY A 283 -8.47 9.04 36.05
C GLY A 283 -7.26 8.30 35.47
N GLY A 284 -6.04 8.85 35.54
CA GLY A 284 -4.85 8.23 34.95
C GLY A 284 -4.98 8.00 33.44
N ARG A 285 -5.60 8.94 32.73
CA ARG A 285 -5.85 8.91 31.27
C ARG A 285 -4.69 9.53 30.48
N ALA A 286 -3.49 8.99 30.68
CA ALA A 286 -2.25 9.50 30.07
C ALA A 286 -2.32 9.61 28.53
N HIS A 287 -2.80 8.58 27.84
CA HIS A 287 -2.94 8.61 26.37
C HIS A 287 -3.85 9.74 25.88
N GLN A 288 -5.02 9.94 26.52
CA GLN A 288 -5.95 11.00 26.14
C GLN A 288 -5.36 12.40 26.34
N LEU A 289 -4.45 12.57 27.32
CA LEU A 289 -3.74 13.81 27.57
C LEU A 289 -2.55 14.01 26.63
N ASP A 290 -1.85 12.95 26.24
CA ASP A 290 -0.76 13.01 25.26
C ASP A 290 -1.25 13.44 23.88
N VAL A 291 -2.43 12.97 23.47
CA VAL A 291 -3.11 13.42 22.24
C VAL A 291 -3.37 14.94 22.22
N LEU A 292 -3.41 15.63 23.36
CA LEU A 292 -3.65 17.08 23.40
C LEU A 292 -2.38 17.89 23.08
N VAL A 293 -1.22 17.40 23.50
CA VAL A 293 0.04 18.17 23.55
C VAL A 293 1.12 17.62 22.61
N ASN A 294 0.91 16.43 22.04
CA ASN A 294 1.85 15.77 21.15
C ASN A 294 1.21 15.54 19.77
N PRO A 295 1.60 16.33 18.73
CA PRO A 295 1.04 16.23 17.38
C PRO A 295 1.22 14.84 16.75
N LEU A 296 2.33 14.14 17.06
CA LEU A 296 2.57 12.79 16.54
C LEU A 296 1.58 11.80 17.15
N THR A 297 1.44 11.80 18.48
CA THR A 297 0.45 10.96 19.18
C THR A 297 -0.97 11.26 18.70
N ALA A 298 -1.30 12.54 18.50
CA ALA A 298 -2.61 12.96 17.99
C ALA A 298 -2.90 12.40 16.59
N ALA A 299 -1.92 12.41 15.70
CA ALA A 299 -2.05 11.87 14.35
C ALA A 299 -2.14 10.34 14.35
N GLU A 300 -1.36 9.65 15.17
CA GLU A 300 -1.49 8.19 15.34
C GLU A 300 -2.86 7.80 15.90
N ASP A 301 -3.38 8.57 16.86
CA ASP A 301 -4.72 8.36 17.41
C ASP A 301 -5.79 8.61 16.34
N CYS A 302 -5.67 9.68 15.54
CA CYS A 302 -6.53 9.95 14.39
C CYS A 302 -6.56 8.75 13.41
N ILE A 303 -5.40 8.23 12.99
CA ILE A 303 -5.31 7.07 12.08
C ILE A 303 -6.04 5.85 12.68
N GLN A 304 -5.86 5.62 13.97
CA GLN A 304 -6.41 4.45 14.67
C GLN A 304 -7.92 4.59 14.94
N GLN A 305 -8.41 5.77 15.27
CA GLN A 305 -9.86 6.03 15.38
C GLN A 305 -10.56 5.85 14.04
N LYS A 306 -9.91 6.21 12.93
CA LYS A 306 -10.44 5.99 11.59
C LYS A 306 -10.53 4.50 11.20
N LYS A 307 -9.96 3.58 11.99
CA LYS A 307 -10.14 2.13 11.79
C LYS A 307 -11.46 1.60 12.36
N LYS A 308 -11.95 2.16 13.47
CA LYS A 308 -13.03 1.55 14.28
C LYS A 308 -14.30 2.40 14.20
N ASP A 309 -15.19 2.08 13.27
CA ASP A 309 -16.55 2.62 13.31
C ASP A 309 -17.59 1.55 12.95
N GLY A 310 -18.11 0.88 13.99
CA GLY A 310 -19.39 0.16 14.10
C GLY A 310 -19.79 -0.91 13.06
N THR A 311 -19.63 -0.65 11.77
CA THR A 311 -20.08 -1.48 10.65
C THR A 311 -19.30 -1.24 9.35
N THR A 312 -18.49 -0.17 9.24
CA THR A 312 -17.80 0.21 7.98
C THR A 312 -16.37 0.71 8.28
N GLU A 313 -15.36 0.14 7.63
CA GLU A 313 -14.00 0.65 7.72
C GLU A 313 -13.91 2.03 7.05
N LYS A 314 -13.39 3.06 7.74
CA LYS A 314 -13.17 4.37 7.09
C LYS A 314 -12.01 4.26 6.12
N SER A 315 -12.07 5.11 5.11
CA SER A 315 -11.25 4.96 3.92
C SER A 315 -9.76 5.25 4.19
N LEU A 316 -8.89 4.69 3.37
CA LEU A 316 -7.45 4.93 3.39
C LEU A 316 -7.13 6.42 3.20
N CYS A 317 -7.94 7.15 2.44
CA CYS A 317 -7.82 8.60 2.32
C CYS A 317 -8.04 9.35 3.65
N ASP A 318 -9.00 8.92 4.48
CA ASP A 318 -9.22 9.53 5.80
C ASP A 318 -8.00 9.39 6.72
N ARG A 319 -7.29 8.25 6.63
CA ARG A 319 -6.05 8.02 7.37
C ARG A 319 -4.88 8.83 6.80
N LEU A 320 -4.81 8.97 5.47
CA LEU A 320 -3.83 9.84 4.82
C LEU A 320 -4.01 11.31 5.22
N LYS A 321 -5.25 11.79 5.40
CA LYS A 321 -5.51 13.15 5.91
C LYS A 321 -4.94 13.36 7.32
N CYS A 322 -4.97 12.36 8.20
CA CYS A 322 -4.31 12.46 9.50
C CYS A 322 -2.79 12.68 9.36
N ILE A 323 -2.14 12.02 8.39
CA ILE A 323 -0.71 12.21 8.08
C ILE A 323 -0.48 13.61 7.50
N ASP A 324 -1.34 14.05 6.58
CA ASP A 324 -1.27 15.37 5.96
C ASP A 324 -1.38 16.50 6.99
N ASP A 325 -2.36 16.42 7.90
CA ASP A 325 -2.55 17.38 8.98
C ASP A 325 -1.35 17.43 9.93
N TYR A 326 -0.75 16.26 10.23
CA TYR A 326 0.51 16.20 10.96
C TYR A 326 1.64 16.93 10.22
N LEU A 327 1.87 16.62 8.94
CA LEU A 327 2.94 17.26 8.15
C LEU A 327 2.73 18.78 8.06
N LYS A 328 1.49 19.25 7.88
CA LYS A 328 1.15 20.69 7.90
C LYS A 328 1.47 21.34 9.22
N SER A 329 1.23 20.65 10.34
CA SER A 329 1.58 21.16 11.66
C SER A 329 3.08 21.40 11.82
N GLN A 330 3.94 20.58 11.18
CA GLN A 330 5.40 20.70 11.25
C GLN A 330 5.97 21.87 10.42
N ASN A 331 5.25 22.28 9.36
CA ASN A 331 5.68 23.35 8.45
C ASN A 331 5.59 24.76 9.05
N LYS A 332 5.09 24.92 10.28
CA LYS A 332 4.99 26.23 10.96
C LYS A 332 6.35 26.79 11.45
N THR A 333 7.43 26.02 11.33
CA THR A 333 8.75 26.30 11.92
C THR A 333 9.66 27.25 11.14
N THR A 334 9.18 27.96 10.10
CA THR A 334 10.01 28.96 9.38
C THR A 334 9.45 30.38 9.49
N PRO A 335 10.00 31.23 10.37
CA PRO A 335 9.86 32.68 10.24
C PRO A 335 10.84 33.19 9.16
N PRO A 336 10.40 34.05 8.23
CA PRO A 336 11.29 34.90 7.46
C PRO A 336 11.64 36.15 8.29
N GLY A 337 12.83 36.18 8.91
CA GLY A 337 13.49 37.43 9.36
C GLY A 337 13.90 37.54 10.84
N GLY A 338 15.22 37.66 11.07
CA GLY A 338 15.92 38.30 12.22
C GLY A 338 16.01 37.50 13.54
N SER A 339 17.17 37.27 14.19
CA SER A 339 18.27 38.21 14.56
C SER A 339 19.65 37.49 14.65
N PRO A 340 20.80 38.20 14.64
CA PRO A 340 22.12 37.68 14.29
C PRO A 340 22.88 37.05 15.46
N GLY A 341 23.36 35.81 15.31
CA GLY A 341 24.35 35.22 16.23
C GLY A 341 24.39 33.70 16.37
N GLY A 342 23.41 32.95 15.84
CA GLY A 342 23.42 31.48 15.82
C GLY A 342 23.92 30.91 14.48
N PRO A 343 24.40 29.65 14.43
CA PRO A 343 24.78 29.00 13.17
C PRO A 343 23.60 29.06 12.20
N GLN A 344 23.81 29.71 11.05
CA GLN A 344 22.80 29.87 10.00
C GLN A 344 22.37 28.48 9.49
N THR A 345 21.10 28.10 9.71
CA THR A 345 20.41 27.18 8.81
C THR A 345 19.93 28.00 7.62
N GLY A 346 20.46 27.68 6.44
CA GLY A 346 20.28 28.49 5.23
C GLY A 346 18.82 28.63 4.80
N THR A 347 18.51 29.78 4.22
CA THR A 347 17.29 30.02 3.44
C THR A 347 17.20 28.98 2.32
N GLY A 348 16.35 27.97 2.48
CA GLY A 348 16.20 26.88 1.50
C GLY A 348 15.85 25.51 2.07
N GLN A 349 15.68 25.35 3.39
CA GLN A 349 15.28 24.06 3.94
C GLN A 349 13.85 23.68 3.47
N PRO A 350 13.64 22.50 2.86
CA PRO A 350 12.33 22.05 2.40
C PRO A 350 11.33 21.96 3.57
N SER A 351 10.04 22.13 3.28
CA SER A 351 8.99 21.90 4.28
C SER A 351 8.90 20.40 4.62
N ALA A 352 8.45 20.03 5.82
CA ALA A 352 8.26 18.63 6.20
C ALA A 352 7.37 17.85 5.22
N THR A 353 6.38 18.53 4.62
CA THR A 353 5.56 17.95 3.53
C THR A 353 6.38 17.70 2.27
N LYS A 354 7.27 18.62 1.91
CA LYS A 354 8.15 18.49 0.74
C LYS A 354 9.15 17.34 0.96
N ASP A 355 9.84 17.30 2.09
CA ASP A 355 10.75 16.20 2.47
C ASP A 355 10.05 14.83 2.53
N PHE A 356 8.75 14.81 2.82
CA PHE A 356 7.98 13.57 2.85
C PHE A 356 7.72 13.00 1.45
N TRP A 357 7.30 13.86 0.49
CA TRP A 357 6.84 13.45 -0.85
C TRP A 357 7.89 13.55 -1.96
N GLU A 358 9.05 14.19 -1.73
CA GLU A 358 10.09 14.38 -2.74
C GLU A 358 10.79 13.09 -3.20
N ASP A 359 11.56 13.21 -4.28
CA ASP A 359 12.28 12.11 -4.93
C ASP A 359 13.40 11.49 -4.07
N ASN A 360 13.71 12.00 -2.89
CA ASN A 360 14.56 11.32 -1.89
C ASN A 360 13.87 11.26 -0.52
N GLY A 361 12.55 11.49 -0.51
CA GLY A 361 11.74 11.60 0.68
C GLY A 361 11.30 10.26 1.28
N ALA A 362 10.60 10.35 2.41
CA ALA A 362 10.18 9.20 3.19
C ALA A 362 9.34 8.20 2.36
N VAL A 363 8.45 8.68 1.49
CA VAL A 363 7.57 7.83 0.67
C VAL A 363 8.38 6.98 -0.33
N LYS A 364 9.38 7.56 -0.99
CA LYS A 364 10.24 6.80 -1.92
C LYS A 364 11.14 5.81 -1.18
N THR A 365 11.64 6.17 0.00
CA THR A 365 12.42 5.26 0.85
C THR A 365 11.58 4.04 1.23
N LEU A 366 10.33 4.24 1.66
CA LEU A 366 9.40 3.14 1.94
C LEU A 366 9.10 2.32 0.67
N TRP A 367 8.86 2.94 -0.47
CA TRP A 367 8.69 2.22 -1.74
C TRP A 367 9.90 1.35 -2.08
N THR A 368 11.11 1.89 -1.94
CA THR A 368 12.36 1.17 -2.23
C THR A 368 12.50 -0.06 -1.33
N GLU A 369 12.18 0.07 -0.04
CA GLU A 369 12.16 -1.05 0.90
C GLU A 369 11.16 -2.13 0.46
N LEU A 370 9.91 -1.73 0.19
CA LEU A 370 8.84 -2.65 -0.20
C LEU A 370 9.15 -3.34 -1.54
N SER A 371 9.50 -2.59 -2.58
CA SER A 371 9.79 -3.12 -3.93
C SER A 371 11.02 -4.04 -3.97
N THR A 372 12.03 -3.76 -3.14
CA THR A 372 13.17 -4.68 -2.96
C THR A 372 12.72 -5.99 -2.34
N ALA A 373 11.86 -5.94 -1.31
CA ALA A 373 11.31 -7.17 -0.70
C ALA A 373 10.41 -7.94 -1.68
N MET A 374 9.64 -7.24 -2.52
CA MET A 374 8.83 -7.86 -3.57
C MET A 374 9.71 -8.65 -4.55
N THR A 375 10.82 -8.06 -5.02
CA THR A 375 11.70 -8.69 -6.01
C THR A 375 12.59 -9.80 -5.44
N ALA A 376 12.98 -9.72 -4.17
CA ALA A 376 13.82 -10.74 -3.52
C ALA A 376 13.08 -12.08 -3.26
N ASN A 377 11.77 -12.02 -2.96
CA ASN A 377 11.03 -13.15 -2.37
C ASN A 377 10.46 -14.18 -3.36
N LEU A 378 10.68 -14.03 -4.67
CA LEU A 378 10.31 -15.09 -5.64
C LEU A 378 11.11 -16.39 -5.45
N LYS A 379 12.29 -16.32 -4.81
CA LYS A 379 13.19 -17.47 -4.65
C LYS A 379 12.96 -18.28 -3.36
N ASN A 380 12.35 -17.70 -2.30
CA ASN A 380 12.39 -18.28 -0.94
C ASN A 380 11.11 -18.11 -0.07
N GLY A 381 9.89 -18.21 -0.63
CA GLY A 381 8.71 -18.58 0.19
C GLY A 381 7.59 -17.57 0.37
N SER A 382 6.81 -17.32 -0.69
CA SER A 382 5.36 -17.30 -0.48
C SER A 382 4.93 -18.77 -0.38
N GLY A 383 4.11 -19.14 0.60
CA GLY A 383 3.50 -20.47 0.63
C GLY A 383 2.65 -20.73 -0.63
N THR A 384 1.93 -21.85 -0.64
CA THR A 384 0.96 -22.17 -1.71
C THR A 384 -0.26 -21.22 -1.73
N ASP A 385 -0.25 -20.17 -0.90
CA ASP A 385 -1.35 -19.21 -0.70
C ASP A 385 -1.74 -18.43 -1.97
N CYS A 386 -0.79 -18.22 -2.89
CA CYS A 386 -1.06 -17.57 -4.19
C CYS A 386 -1.28 -18.59 -5.33
N ASP A 387 -1.34 -19.90 -5.05
CA ASP A 387 -1.56 -20.92 -6.08
C ASP A 387 -3.02 -21.01 -6.50
N ARG A 388 -3.92 -20.43 -5.69
CA ARG A 388 -5.35 -20.47 -5.90
C ARG A 388 -5.96 -19.08 -5.77
N VAL A 389 -7.00 -18.83 -6.55
CA VAL A 389 -7.76 -17.57 -6.53
C VAL A 389 -9.27 -17.83 -6.56
N LYS A 390 -10.04 -16.86 -6.09
CA LYS A 390 -11.51 -16.93 -5.99
C LYS A 390 -12.18 -16.20 -7.14
N ASP A 391 -13.01 -16.91 -7.92
CA ASP A 391 -13.80 -16.27 -8.99
C ASP A 391 -15.16 -15.73 -8.51
N THR A 392 -15.78 -16.31 -7.47
CA THR A 392 -17.05 -15.84 -6.91
C THR A 392 -17.00 -15.66 -5.39
N ASN A 393 -17.98 -14.92 -4.86
CA ASN A 393 -18.15 -14.69 -3.42
C ASN A 393 -18.66 -15.93 -2.65
N ASN A 394 -19.02 -17.03 -3.35
CA ASN A 394 -19.50 -18.25 -2.70
C ASN A 394 -18.34 -19.21 -2.41
N SER A 395 -18.20 -19.56 -1.13
CA SER A 395 -17.20 -20.50 -0.61
C SER A 395 -17.44 -21.91 -1.15
N GLY A 396 -16.57 -22.37 -2.05
CA GLY A 396 -16.51 -23.78 -2.43
C GLY A 396 -15.39 -24.12 -3.42
N ASN A 397 -15.23 -23.32 -4.48
CA ASN A 397 -14.35 -23.69 -5.60
C ASN A 397 -13.31 -22.59 -5.88
N ASP A 398 -12.27 -22.52 -5.05
CA ASP A 398 -11.05 -21.81 -5.46
C ASP A 398 -10.54 -22.49 -6.74
N ARG A 399 -10.06 -21.76 -7.74
CA ARG A 399 -9.39 -22.36 -8.92
C ARG A 399 -7.89 -22.16 -8.85
N THR A 400 -7.14 -22.91 -9.65
CA THR A 400 -5.72 -22.66 -9.81
C THR A 400 -5.50 -21.31 -10.49
N ALA A 401 -4.61 -20.50 -9.92
CA ALA A 401 -4.21 -19.22 -10.48
C ALA A 401 -3.40 -19.40 -11.77
N THR A 402 -3.60 -18.51 -12.74
CA THR A 402 -2.69 -18.40 -13.89
C THR A 402 -1.31 -17.93 -13.43
N HIS A 403 -0.29 -18.10 -14.27
CA HIS A 403 1.07 -17.62 -13.96
C HIS A 403 1.08 -16.13 -13.60
N SER A 404 0.40 -15.28 -14.37
CA SER A 404 0.36 -13.83 -14.15
C SER A 404 -0.36 -13.45 -12.86
N GLU A 405 -1.52 -14.05 -12.57
CA GLU A 405 -2.24 -13.83 -11.30
C GLU A 405 -1.40 -14.26 -10.10
N LYS A 406 -0.81 -15.46 -10.17
CA LYS A 406 0.06 -16.00 -9.11
C LYS A 406 1.26 -15.09 -8.89
N THR A 407 1.89 -14.60 -9.95
CA THR A 407 3.08 -13.73 -9.86
C THR A 407 2.73 -12.36 -9.28
N ALA A 408 1.63 -11.73 -9.75
CA ALA A 408 1.13 -10.48 -9.17
C ALA A 408 0.76 -10.64 -7.69
N CYS A 409 0.09 -11.75 -7.33
CA CYS A 409 -0.24 -12.08 -5.95
C CYS A 409 1.00 -12.15 -5.07
N LYS A 410 2.02 -12.91 -5.53
CA LYS A 410 3.27 -13.10 -4.81
C LYS A 410 4.02 -11.79 -4.56
N TYR A 411 4.11 -10.91 -5.56
CA TYR A 411 4.76 -9.62 -5.39
C TYR A 411 4.04 -8.77 -4.34
N LEU A 412 2.74 -8.55 -4.48
CA LEU A 412 1.98 -7.76 -3.51
C LEU A 412 2.01 -8.38 -2.11
N HIS A 413 1.87 -9.71 -2.00
CA HIS A 413 1.94 -10.41 -0.73
C HIS A 413 3.30 -10.24 -0.04
N ALA A 414 4.40 -10.32 -0.78
CA ALA A 414 5.73 -10.03 -0.26
C ALA A 414 5.87 -8.57 0.21
N GLY A 415 5.27 -7.62 -0.53
CA GLY A 415 5.16 -6.23 -0.11
C GLY A 415 4.39 -6.07 1.21
N PHE A 416 3.23 -6.71 1.35
CA PHE A 416 2.46 -6.70 2.60
C PHE A 416 3.20 -7.38 3.76
N LYS A 417 3.92 -8.48 3.50
CA LYS A 417 4.75 -9.12 4.52
C LYS A 417 5.83 -8.17 5.03
N GLN A 418 6.55 -7.48 4.14
CA GLN A 418 7.50 -6.45 4.54
C GLN A 418 6.82 -5.24 5.24
N LEU A 419 5.57 -4.95 4.90
CA LEU A 419 4.82 -3.86 5.50
C LEU A 419 4.39 -4.14 6.96
N TYR A 420 3.97 -5.37 7.25
CA TYR A 420 3.44 -5.72 8.59
C TYR A 420 4.44 -6.49 9.46
N ASP A 421 5.38 -7.20 8.85
CA ASP A 421 6.37 -8.03 9.53
C ASP A 421 7.76 -7.88 8.86
N PRO A 422 8.41 -6.72 9.03
CA PRO A 422 9.68 -6.44 8.38
C PRO A 422 10.81 -7.30 9.00
N THR A 423 11.10 -8.44 8.37
CA THR A 423 12.11 -9.42 8.82
C THR A 423 13.56 -9.00 8.53
N THR A 424 13.78 -7.98 7.71
CA THR A 424 15.11 -7.44 7.40
C THR A 424 15.35 -6.10 8.10
N PRO A 425 16.54 -5.88 8.71
CA PRO A 425 17.06 -4.54 8.92
C PRO A 425 17.30 -3.93 7.54
N SER A 426 16.60 -2.85 7.18
CA SER A 426 16.89 -2.16 5.93
C SER A 426 18.20 -1.40 6.09
N PRO A 427 19.17 -1.51 5.17
CA PRO A 427 20.45 -0.81 5.26
C PRO A 427 20.35 0.73 5.08
N SER A 428 19.14 1.26 4.83
CA SER A 428 18.90 2.69 4.53
C SER A 428 17.90 3.39 5.46
N SER A 429 17.27 2.68 6.41
CA SER A 429 16.36 3.32 7.35
C SER A 429 17.13 3.69 8.62
N SER A 430 17.36 4.98 8.83
CA SER A 430 17.44 5.47 10.21
C SER A 430 16.16 5.02 10.90
N ASP A 431 16.27 4.29 12.02
CA ASP A 431 15.11 3.77 12.77
C ASP A 431 14.16 4.88 13.28
N ASP A 432 14.54 6.15 13.10
CA ASP A 432 13.88 7.34 13.63
C ASP A 432 12.95 8.08 12.64
N GLY A 433 12.79 7.62 11.39
CA GLY A 433 11.92 8.28 10.39
C GLY A 433 10.41 8.18 10.68
N ILE A 434 9.60 9.12 10.17
CA ILE A 434 8.13 9.14 10.36
C ILE A 434 7.41 7.92 9.76
N LEU A 435 8.01 7.26 8.75
CA LEU A 435 7.54 5.99 8.17
C LEU A 435 8.35 4.77 8.66
N SER A 436 9.09 4.89 9.77
CA SER A 436 9.88 3.80 10.33
C SER A 436 9.00 2.77 11.07
N LYS A 437 9.64 1.69 11.54
CA LYS A 437 9.00 0.62 12.32
C LYS A 437 8.47 1.12 13.67
N ASN A 438 9.00 2.24 14.17
CA ASN A 438 8.60 2.87 15.42
C ASN A 438 7.29 3.66 15.30
N ASN A 439 6.88 3.99 14.06
CA ASN A 439 5.63 4.68 13.74
C ASN A 439 4.73 3.77 12.87
N PRO A 440 4.30 2.60 13.37
CA PRO A 440 3.68 1.55 12.55
C PRO A 440 2.39 2.02 11.87
N SER A 441 1.60 2.89 12.51
CA SER A 441 0.34 3.38 11.93
C SER A 441 0.58 4.26 10.70
N PHE A 442 1.59 5.13 10.75
CA PHE A 442 2.02 5.97 9.62
C PHE A 442 2.59 5.12 8.50
N ARG A 443 3.55 4.23 8.84
CA ARG A 443 4.18 3.30 7.90
C ARG A 443 3.15 2.44 7.17
N GLN A 444 2.23 1.83 7.90
CA GLN A 444 1.19 0.95 7.34
C GLN A 444 0.20 1.72 6.47
N THR A 445 -0.24 2.91 6.90
CA THR A 445 -1.13 3.75 6.08
C THR A 445 -0.47 4.13 4.75
N MET A 446 0.77 4.63 4.79
CA MET A 446 1.49 5.00 3.57
C MET A 446 1.90 3.80 2.71
N GLY A 447 2.27 2.67 3.34
CA GLY A 447 2.58 1.44 2.62
C GLY A 447 1.35 0.81 1.95
N CYS A 448 0.18 0.83 2.61
CA CYS A 448 -1.08 0.43 1.98
C CYS A 448 -1.34 1.30 0.74
N PHE A 449 -1.12 2.61 0.85
CA PHE A 449 -1.30 3.55 -0.25
C PHE A 449 -0.38 3.23 -1.44
N LEU A 450 0.90 2.98 -1.17
CA LEU A 450 1.87 2.58 -2.17
C LEU A 450 1.51 1.25 -2.85
N LEU A 451 1.15 0.23 -2.08
CA LEU A 451 0.80 -1.10 -2.61
C LEU A 451 -0.52 -1.08 -3.40
N HIS A 452 -1.51 -0.28 -2.99
CA HIS A 452 -2.75 -0.05 -3.75
C HIS A 452 -2.48 0.65 -5.08
N SER A 453 -1.70 1.72 -5.05
CA SER A 453 -1.32 2.46 -6.26
C SER A 453 -0.47 1.60 -7.20
N TYR A 454 0.43 0.78 -6.66
CA TYR A 454 1.22 -0.17 -7.44
C TYR A 454 0.35 -1.28 -8.04
N ALA A 455 -0.64 -1.80 -7.30
CA ALA A 455 -1.58 -2.78 -7.84
C ALA A 455 -2.34 -2.24 -9.06
N LYS A 456 -2.84 -0.99 -8.99
CA LYS A 456 -3.43 -0.29 -10.15
C LYS A 456 -2.43 -0.12 -11.29
N TYR A 457 -1.18 0.22 -10.97
CA TYR A 457 -0.12 0.30 -11.98
C TYR A 457 0.13 -1.04 -12.67
N MET A 458 0.14 -2.15 -11.92
CA MET A 458 0.26 -3.50 -12.50
C MET A 458 -0.94 -3.84 -13.39
N GLN A 459 -2.18 -3.58 -12.95
CA GLN A 459 -3.38 -3.84 -13.75
C GLN A 459 -3.32 -3.14 -15.11
N LYS A 460 -2.83 -1.89 -15.13
CA LYS A 460 -2.70 -1.11 -16.36
C LYS A 460 -1.62 -1.64 -17.32
N ASN A 461 -0.56 -2.25 -16.80
CA ASN A 461 0.63 -2.63 -17.59
C ASN A 461 0.80 -4.15 -17.78
N ALA A 462 -0.10 -4.96 -17.22
CA ALA A 462 -0.13 -6.40 -17.43
C ALA A 462 -0.81 -6.75 -18.77
N ILE A 463 -0.27 -7.75 -19.47
CA ILE A 463 -0.85 -8.29 -20.70
C ILE A 463 -2.06 -9.17 -20.37
N CYS A 464 -2.01 -9.94 -19.28
CA CYS A 464 -3.10 -10.79 -18.82
C CYS A 464 -3.97 -10.07 -17.79
N ASN A 465 -5.21 -10.52 -17.61
CA ASN A 465 -5.99 -10.08 -16.45
C ASN A 465 -5.36 -10.68 -15.18
N ILE A 466 -5.03 -9.81 -14.21
CA ILE A 466 -4.42 -10.17 -12.93
C ILE A 466 -5.27 -9.81 -11.71
N ASP A 467 -6.52 -9.38 -11.93
CA ASP A 467 -7.41 -8.84 -10.90
C ASP A 467 -7.58 -9.81 -9.72
N LYS A 468 -7.79 -11.10 -10.02
CA LYS A 468 -7.96 -12.14 -9.00
C LYS A 468 -6.69 -12.40 -8.19
N GLY A 469 -5.52 -12.26 -8.81
CA GLY A 469 -4.24 -12.32 -8.12
C GLY A 469 -4.05 -11.14 -7.16
N ILE A 470 -4.48 -9.94 -7.57
CA ILE A 470 -4.46 -8.74 -6.72
C ILE A 470 -5.44 -8.89 -5.56
N GLU A 471 -6.70 -9.28 -5.83
CA GLU A 471 -7.72 -9.53 -4.81
C GLU A 471 -7.21 -10.50 -3.74
N GLU A 472 -6.60 -11.62 -4.15
CA GLU A 472 -6.06 -12.60 -3.20
C GLU A 472 -4.88 -12.02 -2.41
N ALA A 473 -3.96 -11.27 -3.02
CA ALA A 473 -2.89 -10.63 -2.26
C ALA A 473 -3.37 -9.64 -1.21
N PHE A 474 -4.40 -8.84 -1.51
CA PHE A 474 -5.00 -7.93 -0.53
C PHE A 474 -5.73 -8.69 0.58
N LYS A 475 -6.38 -9.82 0.27
CA LYS A 475 -6.97 -10.71 1.27
C LYS A 475 -5.91 -11.30 2.20
N LEU A 476 -4.78 -11.74 1.66
CA LEU A 476 -3.63 -12.20 2.45
C LEU A 476 -3.04 -11.05 3.28
N GLY A 477 -2.92 -9.84 2.71
CA GLY A 477 -2.50 -8.62 3.41
C GLY A 477 -3.42 -8.27 4.58
N LYS A 478 -4.74 -8.42 4.41
CA LYS A 478 -5.72 -8.25 5.50
C LYS A 478 -5.49 -9.26 6.63
N ASN A 479 -5.19 -10.52 6.31
CA ASN A 479 -4.84 -11.53 7.31
C ASN A 479 -3.58 -11.11 8.10
N LEU A 480 -2.53 -10.66 7.42
CA LEU A 480 -1.30 -10.14 8.05
C LEU A 480 -1.60 -8.96 9.00
N SER A 481 -2.45 -8.03 8.58
CA SER A 481 -2.85 -6.89 9.42
C SER A 481 -3.70 -7.27 10.64
N THR A 482 -4.29 -8.48 10.66
CA THR A 482 -5.17 -8.95 11.74
C THR A 482 -4.45 -9.91 12.69
N ASN A 483 -3.68 -10.85 12.12
CA ASN A 483 -3.07 -11.97 12.84
C ASN A 483 -1.54 -11.93 12.87
N GLY A 484 -0.91 -10.96 12.21
CA GLY A 484 0.55 -10.83 12.16
C GLY A 484 1.14 -10.64 13.56
N ALA A 485 2.36 -11.17 13.76
CA ALA A 485 3.04 -11.14 15.06
C ALA A 485 3.19 -9.71 15.63
N ASN A 486 3.40 -8.72 14.76
CA ASN A 486 3.53 -7.30 15.11
C ASN A 486 2.18 -6.54 15.14
N CYS A 487 1.06 -7.22 14.94
CA CYS A 487 -0.27 -6.62 14.79
C CYS A 487 -1.24 -6.96 15.93
N ASN A 488 -0.80 -7.75 16.91
CA ASN A 488 -1.63 -8.16 18.05
C ASN A 488 -1.56 -7.12 19.19
N THR A 489 -2.68 -6.95 19.89
CA THR A 489 -2.77 -6.01 21.03
C THR A 489 -2.00 -6.48 22.26
N SER A 490 -1.74 -7.78 22.37
CA SER A 490 -1.05 -8.41 23.50
C SER A 490 0.46 -8.14 23.54
N SER A 491 1.08 -7.78 22.40
CA SER A 491 2.51 -7.45 22.30
C SER A 491 2.86 -6.00 22.65
N GLY A 492 1.86 -5.16 22.94
CA GLY A 492 2.09 -3.74 23.21
C GLY A 492 2.32 -2.88 21.97
N LYS A 493 2.19 -3.42 20.75
CA LYS A 493 2.42 -2.70 19.49
C LYS A 493 1.16 -2.14 18.81
N GLY A 494 -0.02 -2.32 19.44
CA GLY A 494 -1.29 -1.80 18.93
C GLY A 494 -1.87 -2.63 17.77
N GLN A 495 -3.07 -2.27 17.32
CA GLN A 495 -3.74 -2.94 16.20
C GLN A 495 -3.24 -2.37 14.87
N CYS A 496 -2.78 -3.21 13.93
CA CYS A 496 -2.30 -2.74 12.63
C CYS A 496 -3.41 -2.08 11.79
N VAL A 497 -3.03 -1.17 10.89
CA VAL A 497 -3.93 -0.54 9.92
C VAL A 497 -4.18 -1.52 8.76
N PRO A 498 -5.43 -1.94 8.48
CA PRO A 498 -5.72 -2.86 7.38
C PRO A 498 -5.72 -2.16 6.01
N CYS A 499 -5.23 -2.86 4.97
CA CYS A 499 -5.32 -2.42 3.57
C CYS A 499 -6.49 -3.12 2.87
N HIS A 500 -7.42 -2.35 2.29
CA HIS A 500 -8.54 -2.88 1.51
C HIS A 500 -8.32 -2.63 0.04
N TRP A 501 -8.62 -3.63 -0.79
CA TRP A 501 -8.57 -3.48 -2.23
C TRP A 501 -9.68 -2.55 -2.75
N ASN A 502 -10.93 -2.76 -2.29
CA ASN A 502 -12.12 -2.05 -2.76
C ASN A 502 -12.29 -0.63 -2.17
N ASP A 503 -11.19 0.01 -1.79
CA ASP A 503 -11.20 1.38 -1.29
C ASP A 503 -11.15 2.39 -2.46
N THR A 504 -12.31 2.83 -2.91
CA THR A 504 -12.44 3.79 -4.02
C THR A 504 -12.09 5.22 -3.63
N SER A 505 -11.94 5.52 -2.33
CA SER A 505 -11.60 6.88 -1.87
C SER A 505 -10.22 7.34 -2.32
N MET A 506 -9.38 6.40 -2.76
CA MET A 506 -8.04 6.64 -3.25
C MET A 506 -8.02 7.47 -4.54
N ASP A 507 -9.01 7.27 -5.41
CA ASP A 507 -9.04 7.89 -6.74
C ASP A 507 -9.31 9.40 -6.71
N SER A 508 -10.00 9.87 -5.67
CA SER A 508 -10.32 11.28 -5.46
C SER A 508 -9.65 11.88 -4.21
N CYS A 509 -8.68 11.17 -3.63
CA CYS A 509 -8.03 11.64 -2.41
C CYS A 509 -7.16 12.86 -2.73
N THR A 510 -7.29 13.92 -1.93
CA THR A 510 -6.48 15.14 -2.07
C THR A 510 -5.83 15.45 -0.73
N VAL A 511 -4.51 15.67 -0.74
CA VAL A 511 -3.69 16.08 0.43
C VAL A 511 -2.65 17.10 -0.01
N GLN A 512 -1.96 17.76 0.92
CA GLN A 512 -0.85 18.61 0.55
C GLN A 512 0.36 17.76 0.13
N THR A 513 0.80 17.91 -1.12
CA THR A 513 1.95 17.17 -1.68
C THR A 513 3.11 18.09 -2.08
N GLY A 514 2.97 19.39 -1.80
CA GLY A 514 3.93 20.45 -2.14
C GLY A 514 3.70 21.72 -1.31
N THR A 515 4.32 22.83 -1.68
CA THR A 515 4.36 24.06 -0.86
C THR A 515 3.13 24.95 -0.98
N GLN A 516 2.34 24.87 -2.06
CA GLN A 516 1.29 25.87 -2.31
C GLN A 516 -0.11 25.31 -2.61
N GLU A 517 -0.27 24.05 -3.05
CA GLU A 517 -1.61 23.49 -3.34
C GLU A 517 -1.75 22.02 -2.97
N ALA A 518 -3.00 21.63 -2.71
CA ALA A 518 -3.39 20.25 -2.49
C ALA A 518 -3.30 19.48 -3.82
N GLY A 519 -2.62 18.33 -3.81
CA GLY A 519 -2.44 17.49 -4.99
C GLY A 519 -3.06 16.11 -4.80
N ILE A 520 -3.13 15.35 -5.89
CA ILE A 520 -3.57 13.96 -5.88
C ILE A 520 -2.36 13.08 -5.51
N PRO A 521 -2.35 12.41 -4.34
CA PRO A 521 -1.24 11.55 -3.93
C PRO A 521 -0.92 10.47 -4.97
N GLY A 522 -1.94 9.99 -5.69
CA GLY A 522 -1.83 8.95 -6.71
C GLY A 522 -0.85 9.34 -7.82
N ASP A 523 -0.85 10.60 -8.25
CA ASP A 523 0.03 11.09 -9.30
C ASP A 523 1.50 11.11 -8.84
N LYS A 524 1.73 11.50 -7.57
CA LYS A 524 3.06 11.52 -6.95
C LYS A 524 3.67 10.14 -6.82
N VAL A 525 2.90 9.15 -6.37
CA VAL A 525 3.42 7.78 -6.29
C VAL A 525 3.56 7.13 -7.67
N GLN A 526 2.70 7.50 -8.63
CA GLN A 526 2.87 7.04 -10.00
C GLN A 526 4.18 7.52 -10.63
N SER A 527 4.65 8.73 -10.33
CA SER A 527 6.00 9.16 -10.77
C SER A 527 7.12 8.34 -10.13
N ILE A 528 6.97 7.93 -8.86
CA ILE A 528 7.95 7.04 -8.20
C ILE A 528 8.05 5.71 -8.96
N PHE A 529 6.92 5.11 -9.36
CA PHE A 529 6.93 3.86 -10.11
C PHE A 529 7.54 4.00 -11.51
N LYS A 530 7.23 5.10 -12.22
CA LYS A 530 7.80 5.36 -13.55
C LYS A 530 9.32 5.57 -13.50
N ASN A 531 9.82 6.14 -12.41
CA ASN A 531 11.24 6.42 -12.22
C ASN A 531 12.03 5.23 -11.65
N ASP A 532 11.36 4.19 -11.14
CA ASP A 532 11.99 2.95 -10.69
C ASP A 532 12.39 2.07 -11.89
N GLN A 533 13.61 2.28 -12.38
CA GLN A 533 14.12 1.58 -13.56
C GLN A 533 14.60 0.14 -13.29
N THR A 534 14.56 -0.33 -12.04
CA THR A 534 15.15 -1.63 -11.66
C THR A 534 14.12 -2.64 -11.22
N ASN A 535 13.24 -2.31 -10.28
CA ASN A 535 12.30 -3.25 -9.70
C ASN A 535 11.03 -3.37 -10.56
N ILE A 536 10.47 -2.24 -10.99
CA ILE A 536 9.23 -2.22 -11.79
C ILE A 536 9.38 -3.01 -13.11
N PRO A 537 10.42 -2.78 -13.95
CA PRO A 537 10.59 -3.54 -15.19
C PRO A 537 10.78 -5.03 -14.96
N LYS A 538 11.51 -5.44 -13.90
CA LYS A 538 11.69 -6.85 -13.54
C LYS A 538 10.37 -7.50 -13.16
N MET A 539 9.59 -6.85 -12.28
CA MET A 539 8.30 -7.38 -11.85
C MET A 539 7.31 -7.50 -13.02
N LEU A 540 7.20 -6.47 -13.86
CA LEU A 540 6.33 -6.51 -15.03
C LEU A 540 6.77 -7.57 -16.05
N THR A 541 8.07 -7.76 -16.25
CA THR A 541 8.60 -8.81 -17.14
C THR A 541 8.17 -10.20 -16.67
N GLU A 542 8.31 -10.49 -15.38
CA GLU A 542 7.92 -11.78 -14.81
C GLU A 542 6.40 -11.98 -14.78
N ILE A 543 5.61 -10.93 -14.49
CA ILE A 543 4.14 -10.97 -14.56
C ILE A 543 3.67 -11.29 -15.98
N ASN A 544 4.30 -10.69 -16.99
CA ASN A 544 3.95 -10.86 -18.41
C ASN A 544 4.61 -12.08 -19.06
N LYS A 545 5.36 -12.88 -18.31
CA LYS A 545 6.06 -14.05 -18.82
C LYS A 545 5.08 -15.17 -19.17
N MET A 546 5.05 -15.57 -20.44
CA MET A 546 4.20 -16.65 -20.95
C MET A 546 5.04 -17.57 -21.86
N GLU A 547 5.70 -18.56 -21.27
CA GLU A 547 6.67 -19.42 -21.99
C GLU A 547 5.99 -20.45 -22.91
N THR A 548 4.79 -20.92 -22.57
CA THR A 548 4.09 -22.00 -23.31
C THR A 548 2.87 -21.49 -24.06
N LEU A 549 2.44 -22.22 -25.09
CA LEU A 549 1.19 -21.92 -25.80
C LEU A 549 -0.01 -21.99 -24.85
N CYS A 550 -0.01 -22.97 -23.93
CA CYS A 550 -1.06 -23.10 -22.92
C CYS A 550 -1.13 -21.89 -21.97
N SER A 551 0.00 -21.37 -21.49
CA SER A 551 0.02 -20.18 -20.62
C SER A 551 -0.54 -18.94 -21.32
N ARG A 552 -0.33 -18.81 -22.64
CA ARG A 552 -0.92 -17.74 -23.46
C ARG A 552 -2.42 -17.92 -23.65
N LEU A 553 -2.88 -19.15 -23.89
CA LEU A 553 -4.31 -19.45 -23.97
C LEU A 553 -5.03 -19.18 -22.63
N GLN A 554 -4.40 -19.50 -21.50
CA GLN A 554 -4.90 -19.15 -20.17
C GLN A 554 -4.98 -17.63 -19.97
N CYS A 555 -3.99 -16.89 -20.47
CA CYS A 555 -4.00 -15.43 -20.47
C CYS A 555 -5.15 -14.85 -21.29
N ILE A 556 -5.36 -15.32 -22.52
CA ILE A 556 -6.50 -14.92 -23.36
C ILE A 556 -7.82 -15.22 -22.64
N ALA A 557 -7.95 -16.42 -22.07
CA ALA A 557 -9.15 -16.82 -21.33
C ALA A 557 -9.42 -15.96 -20.09
N SER A 558 -8.37 -15.41 -19.44
CA SER A 558 -8.53 -14.49 -18.32
C SER A 558 -9.22 -13.18 -18.70
N HIS A 559 -9.13 -12.75 -19.97
CA HIS A 559 -9.81 -11.55 -20.47
C HIS A 559 -11.30 -11.75 -20.75
N LEU A 560 -11.74 -13.00 -20.91
CA LEU A 560 -13.14 -13.36 -21.14
C LEU A 560 -13.98 -13.31 -19.84
N ASN A 561 -13.31 -13.21 -18.69
CA ASN A 561 -13.90 -13.35 -17.36
C ASN A 561 -13.47 -12.21 -16.41
N PRO A 562 -13.70 -10.92 -16.74
CA PRO A 562 -13.23 -9.82 -15.90
C PRO A 562 -13.97 -9.76 -14.56
N SER A 563 -13.22 -9.46 -13.50
CA SER A 563 -13.66 -9.55 -12.09
C SER A 563 -14.51 -8.37 -11.62
N SER A 564 -14.64 -7.29 -12.41
CA SER A 564 -15.26 -6.05 -11.97
C SER A 564 -16.42 -5.62 -12.88
N GLY A 565 -17.56 -5.27 -12.27
CA GLY A 565 -18.74 -4.71 -12.94
C GLY A 565 -18.55 -3.30 -13.50
N GLN A 566 -17.31 -2.85 -13.75
CA GLN A 566 -17.04 -1.66 -14.56
C GLN A 566 -16.98 -2.08 -16.02
N GLY A 567 -18.11 -1.87 -16.72
CA GLY A 567 -18.27 -2.15 -18.14
C GLY A 567 -17.28 -1.38 -19.01
N HIS A 568 -16.09 -1.94 -19.19
CA HIS A 568 -15.35 -1.77 -20.42
C HIS A 568 -15.78 -2.94 -21.31
N GLY A 569 -16.49 -2.63 -22.40
CA GLY A 569 -17.22 -3.58 -23.23
C GLY A 569 -16.33 -4.68 -23.82
N GLY A 570 -16.10 -5.71 -23.01
CA GLY A 570 -15.38 -6.92 -23.40
C GLY A 570 -16.35 -7.91 -24.01
N THR A 571 -15.94 -8.49 -25.13
CA THR A 571 -16.55 -9.65 -25.76
C THR A 571 -16.77 -10.75 -24.70
N SER A 572 -18.02 -11.16 -24.48
CA SER A 572 -18.33 -12.31 -23.61
C SER A 572 -17.66 -13.58 -24.13
N GLU A 573 -17.43 -14.59 -23.27
CA GLU A 573 -16.90 -15.88 -23.70
C GLU A 573 -17.69 -16.46 -24.89
N GLU A 574 -19.02 -16.35 -24.83
CA GLU A 574 -19.91 -16.78 -25.90
C GLU A 574 -19.70 -16.00 -27.20
N GLU A 575 -19.51 -14.68 -27.13
CA GLU A 575 -19.24 -13.84 -28.31
C GLU A 575 -17.84 -14.10 -28.90
N PHE A 576 -16.85 -14.38 -28.05
CA PHE A 576 -15.49 -14.65 -28.50
C PHE A 576 -15.41 -15.94 -29.31
N TRP A 577 -16.05 -17.00 -28.80
CA TRP A 577 -16.09 -18.32 -29.45
C TRP A 577 -17.23 -18.50 -30.48
N LYS A 578 -18.21 -17.57 -30.56
CA LYS A 578 -19.45 -17.67 -31.36
C LYS A 578 -19.22 -18.07 -32.82
N ASP A 579 -20.20 -18.78 -33.39
CA ASP A 579 -20.02 -19.55 -34.63
C ASP A 579 -19.75 -18.75 -35.91
N TYR A 580 -20.29 -17.53 -36.08
CA TYR A 580 -20.17 -16.79 -37.35
C TYR A 580 -19.57 -15.37 -37.25
N ASN A 581 -19.76 -14.66 -36.12
CA ASN A 581 -19.33 -13.25 -35.96
C ASN A 581 -18.40 -13.04 -34.76
N GLY A 582 -17.87 -14.11 -34.17
CA GLY A 582 -16.91 -14.02 -33.07
C GLY A 582 -15.49 -13.74 -33.55
N GLU A 583 -14.64 -13.19 -32.68
CA GLU A 583 -13.23 -12.90 -33.01
C GLU A 583 -12.48 -14.14 -33.52
N VAL A 584 -12.80 -15.32 -32.96
CA VAL A 584 -12.25 -16.61 -33.36
C VAL A 584 -12.76 -17.03 -34.75
N ALA A 585 -13.97 -16.65 -35.15
CA ALA A 585 -14.54 -16.93 -36.47
C ALA A 585 -13.91 -16.08 -37.55
N GLU A 586 -13.85 -14.78 -37.30
CA GLU A 586 -13.22 -13.79 -38.19
C GLU A 586 -11.76 -14.17 -38.46
N LEU A 587 -11.01 -14.55 -37.42
CA LEU A 587 -9.61 -14.95 -37.56
C LEU A 587 -9.43 -16.17 -38.49
N TRP A 588 -10.26 -17.21 -38.34
CA TRP A 588 -10.19 -18.37 -39.22
C TRP A 588 -10.56 -18.03 -40.67
N GLN A 589 -11.59 -17.19 -40.87
CA GLN A 589 -12.01 -16.77 -42.19
C GLN A 589 -10.88 -16.09 -42.97
N GLU A 590 -10.12 -15.21 -42.30
CA GLU A 590 -8.94 -14.57 -42.88
C GLU A 590 -7.87 -15.58 -43.33
N PHE A 591 -7.62 -16.64 -42.54
CA PHE A 591 -6.70 -17.72 -42.93
C PHE A 591 -7.24 -18.55 -44.10
N ALA A 592 -8.50 -18.98 -44.03
CA ALA A 592 -9.12 -19.80 -45.07
C ALA A 592 -9.11 -19.07 -46.42
N GLN A 593 -9.42 -17.77 -46.42
CA GLN A 593 -9.36 -16.93 -47.62
C GLN A 593 -7.95 -16.83 -48.19
N ALA A 594 -6.94 -16.55 -47.34
CA ALA A 594 -5.55 -16.44 -47.79
C ALA A 594 -5.03 -17.76 -48.42
N MET A 595 -5.36 -18.90 -47.80
CA MET A 595 -4.98 -20.21 -48.32
C MET A 595 -5.72 -20.59 -49.60
N ALA A 596 -6.98 -20.16 -49.77
CA ALA A 596 -7.79 -20.41 -50.96
C ALA A 596 -7.39 -19.54 -52.17
N GLN A 597 -7.11 -18.24 -51.96
CA GLN A 597 -6.84 -17.26 -53.03
C GLN A 597 -5.60 -17.60 -53.89
N SER A 598 -4.65 -18.36 -53.34
CA SER A 598 -3.42 -18.74 -54.05
C SER A 598 -3.47 -20.16 -54.65
N GLY A 599 -4.65 -20.81 -54.68
CA GLY A 599 -4.76 -22.23 -55.04
C GLY A 599 -3.91 -23.13 -54.15
N GLY A 600 -3.67 -22.71 -52.89
CA GLY A 600 -2.79 -23.41 -51.96
C GLY A 600 -1.29 -23.41 -52.29
N HIS A 601 -0.82 -22.59 -53.24
CA HIS A 601 0.59 -22.51 -53.63
C HIS A 601 1.24 -21.20 -53.20
N SER A 602 2.40 -21.30 -52.54
CA SER A 602 3.31 -20.17 -52.30
C SER A 602 4.62 -20.39 -53.05
N ASN A 603 5.29 -19.31 -53.45
CA ASN A 603 6.63 -19.36 -54.05
C ASN A 603 7.74 -19.47 -52.99
N ALA A 604 7.42 -19.99 -51.80
CA ALA A 604 8.34 -20.00 -50.68
C ALA A 604 9.43 -21.07 -50.85
N ASP A 605 10.68 -20.65 -51.02
CA ASP A 605 11.83 -21.54 -51.22
C ASP A 605 12.07 -22.52 -50.06
N GLN A 606 11.63 -22.15 -48.85
CA GLN A 606 11.72 -22.99 -47.64
C GLN A 606 10.98 -24.34 -47.78
N CYS A 607 10.08 -24.47 -48.75
CA CYS A 607 9.35 -25.71 -49.05
C CYS A 607 9.99 -26.55 -50.17
N ASN A 608 11.21 -26.20 -50.65
CA ASN A 608 11.93 -26.97 -51.67
C ASN A 608 12.71 -28.15 -51.08
N THR A 609 12.89 -28.20 -49.76
CA THR A 609 13.53 -29.30 -49.03
C THR A 609 12.75 -29.63 -47.76
N VAL A 610 12.76 -30.90 -47.36
CA VAL A 610 12.17 -31.39 -46.12
C VAL A 610 13.14 -32.35 -45.41
N ASP A 611 12.87 -32.69 -44.16
CA ASP A 611 13.69 -33.55 -43.30
C ASP A 611 15.15 -33.06 -43.26
N ASN A 612 15.40 -31.97 -42.51
CA ASN A 612 16.73 -31.37 -42.36
C ASN A 612 17.75 -32.48 -42.05
N GLY A 613 18.71 -32.72 -42.95
CA GLY A 613 19.60 -33.87 -42.85
C GLY A 613 20.40 -33.86 -41.55
N THR A 614 20.59 -35.03 -40.94
CA THR A 614 21.50 -35.17 -39.80
C THR A 614 22.95 -35.10 -40.28
N GLY A 615 23.82 -34.42 -39.51
CA GLY A 615 25.27 -34.44 -39.75
C GLY A 615 25.78 -33.65 -40.97
N GLY A 616 25.11 -32.56 -41.36
CA GLY A 616 25.58 -31.67 -42.42
C GLY A 616 25.10 -32.01 -43.84
N ALA A 617 24.18 -32.97 -43.99
CA ALA A 617 23.50 -33.25 -45.26
C ALA A 617 22.39 -32.22 -45.55
N THR A 618 22.26 -31.78 -46.80
CA THR A 618 21.11 -30.99 -47.27
C THR A 618 19.84 -31.83 -47.20
N GLY A 619 18.72 -31.25 -46.72
CA GLY A 619 17.42 -31.95 -46.66
C GLY A 619 16.98 -32.51 -48.02
N ARG A 620 16.10 -33.53 -48.02
CA ARG A 620 15.67 -34.20 -49.25
C ARG A 620 14.65 -33.36 -50.03
N THR A 621 14.52 -33.65 -51.32
CA THR A 621 13.42 -33.09 -52.12
C THR A 621 12.07 -33.63 -51.63
N PRO A 622 11.08 -32.77 -51.34
CA PRO A 622 9.75 -33.20 -50.97
C PRO A 622 9.00 -33.79 -52.16
N THR A 623 8.10 -34.73 -51.87
CA THR A 623 7.04 -35.10 -52.80
C THR A 623 6.13 -33.91 -53.08
N ILE A 624 5.39 -33.94 -54.18
CA ILE A 624 4.45 -32.85 -54.52
C ILE A 624 3.42 -32.61 -53.39
N PRO A 625 2.78 -33.64 -52.80
CA PRO A 625 1.87 -33.45 -51.67
C PRO A 625 2.54 -32.81 -50.45
N GLU A 626 3.76 -33.21 -50.08
CA GLU A 626 4.53 -32.58 -48.99
C GLU A 626 4.84 -31.11 -49.29
N LYS A 627 5.28 -30.81 -50.51
CA LYS A 627 5.56 -29.44 -50.94
C LYS A 627 4.32 -28.57 -50.87
N ARG A 628 3.17 -29.07 -51.33
CA ARG A 628 1.89 -28.35 -51.27
C ARG A 628 1.38 -28.16 -49.85
N ALA A 629 1.50 -29.17 -48.99
CA ALA A 629 1.18 -29.04 -47.57
C ALA A 629 2.02 -27.94 -46.91
N CYS A 630 3.33 -27.91 -47.18
CA CYS A 630 4.23 -26.87 -46.68
C CYS A 630 3.85 -25.47 -47.20
N GLN A 631 3.57 -25.35 -48.50
CA GLN A 631 3.20 -24.08 -49.14
C GLN A 631 1.87 -23.54 -48.59
N ASN A 632 0.87 -24.40 -48.42
CA ASN A 632 -0.44 -24.02 -47.92
C ASN A 632 -0.38 -23.49 -46.48
N LEU A 633 0.33 -24.21 -45.58
CA LEU A 633 0.56 -23.73 -44.22
C LEU A 633 1.41 -22.46 -44.18
N THR A 634 2.38 -22.32 -45.10
CA THR A 634 3.18 -21.09 -45.23
C THR A 634 2.29 -19.87 -45.52
N LEU A 635 1.29 -19.98 -46.39
CA LEU A 635 0.32 -18.90 -46.65
C LEU A 635 -0.45 -18.53 -45.38
N GLY A 636 -0.87 -19.53 -44.60
CA GLY A 636 -1.51 -19.32 -43.30
C GLY A 636 -0.62 -18.56 -42.33
N PHE A 637 0.66 -18.93 -42.23
CA PHE A 637 1.65 -18.24 -41.40
C PHE A 637 1.98 -16.82 -41.88
N GLU A 638 2.02 -16.59 -43.20
CA GLU A 638 2.20 -15.26 -43.78
C GLU A 638 1.02 -14.35 -43.44
N LYS A 639 -0.20 -14.86 -43.56
CA LYS A 639 -1.40 -14.14 -43.15
C LYS A 639 -1.40 -13.89 -41.64
N LEU A 640 -0.96 -14.84 -40.82
CA LEU A 640 -0.85 -14.67 -39.37
C LEU A 640 0.11 -13.54 -39.01
N LYS A 641 1.24 -13.44 -39.72
CA LYS A 641 2.18 -12.33 -39.59
C LYS A 641 1.53 -10.97 -39.91
N GLN A 642 0.75 -10.88 -40.98
CA GLN A 642 0.04 -9.65 -41.35
C GLN A 642 -1.01 -9.25 -40.31
N LEU A 643 -1.80 -10.20 -39.82
CA LEU A 643 -2.83 -9.94 -38.80
C LEU A 643 -2.20 -9.54 -37.45
N SER A 644 -1.06 -10.15 -37.09
CA SER A 644 -0.31 -9.78 -35.89
C SER A 644 0.22 -8.34 -35.94
N GLN A 645 0.62 -7.86 -37.13
CA GLN A 645 1.00 -6.45 -37.32
C GLN A 645 -0.19 -5.52 -37.13
N SER A 646 -1.33 -5.89 -37.70
CA SER A 646 -2.57 -5.13 -37.60
C SER A 646 -3.02 -4.99 -36.14
N ALA A 647 -2.99 -6.09 -35.37
CA ALA A 647 -3.26 -6.09 -33.93
C ALA A 647 -2.27 -5.21 -33.15
N ALA A 648 -0.99 -5.17 -33.53
CA ALA A 648 0.00 -4.30 -32.88
C ALA A 648 -0.35 -2.81 -33.00
N SER A 649 -0.96 -2.42 -34.12
CA SER A 649 -1.49 -1.07 -34.36
C SER A 649 -2.80 -0.79 -33.63
N GLN A 650 -3.51 -1.82 -33.19
CA GLN A 650 -4.84 -1.75 -32.57
C GLN A 650 -4.87 -2.11 -31.08
N ARG A 651 -3.73 -2.09 -30.37
CA ARG A 651 -3.62 -2.48 -28.94
C ARG A 651 -4.62 -1.86 -27.95
N ASN A 652 -5.31 -0.80 -28.34
CA ASN A 652 -6.33 -0.14 -27.52
C ASN A 652 -7.78 -0.47 -27.96
N ASN A 653 -7.98 -1.44 -28.85
CA ASN A 653 -9.30 -1.88 -29.28
C ASN A 653 -10.01 -2.70 -28.19
N SER A 654 -11.33 -2.75 -28.27
CA SER A 654 -12.20 -3.54 -27.37
C SER A 654 -12.08 -5.06 -27.59
N LYS A 655 -11.69 -5.48 -28.80
CA LYS A 655 -11.46 -6.89 -29.15
C LYS A 655 -10.31 -7.49 -28.36
N ILE A 656 -10.48 -8.72 -27.88
CA ILE A 656 -9.49 -9.41 -27.05
C ILE A 656 -8.23 -9.73 -27.83
N LEU A 657 -8.34 -10.21 -29.06
CA LEU A 657 -7.17 -10.57 -29.88
C LEU A 657 -6.28 -9.36 -30.19
N ASP A 658 -6.84 -8.16 -30.22
CA ASP A 658 -6.09 -6.94 -30.51
C ASP A 658 -5.32 -6.40 -29.30
N LYS A 659 -5.65 -6.83 -28.07
CA LYS A 659 -5.00 -6.34 -26.83
C LYS A 659 -3.49 -6.61 -26.80
N ASP A 660 -3.03 -7.69 -27.43
CA ASP A 660 -1.62 -7.96 -27.66
C ASP A 660 -1.40 -8.81 -28.92
N PRO A 661 -0.42 -8.49 -29.80
CA PRO A 661 -0.14 -9.28 -30.99
C PRO A 661 0.13 -10.77 -30.73
N SER A 662 0.62 -11.13 -29.54
CA SER A 662 0.85 -12.53 -29.20
C SER A 662 -0.45 -13.32 -29.05
N PHE A 663 -1.60 -12.67 -28.84
CA PHE A 663 -2.89 -13.34 -28.77
C PHE A 663 -3.37 -13.80 -30.14
N VAL A 664 -3.27 -12.95 -31.17
CA VAL A 664 -3.49 -13.35 -32.58
C VAL A 664 -2.56 -14.48 -32.97
N GLN A 665 -1.26 -14.39 -32.64
CA GLN A 665 -0.32 -15.47 -32.93
C GLN A 665 -0.68 -16.77 -32.21
N THR A 666 -1.09 -16.69 -30.95
CA THR A 666 -1.46 -17.87 -30.14
C THR A 666 -2.67 -18.57 -30.74
N MET A 667 -3.73 -17.83 -31.04
CA MET A 667 -4.93 -18.39 -31.66
C MET A 667 -4.66 -18.87 -33.09
N GLY A 668 -3.89 -18.13 -33.89
CA GLY A 668 -3.53 -18.55 -35.24
C GLY A 668 -2.67 -19.80 -35.28
N CYS A 669 -1.70 -19.93 -34.35
CA CYS A 669 -0.93 -21.16 -34.19
C CYS A 669 -1.85 -22.36 -33.86
N LEU A 670 -2.81 -22.15 -32.95
CA LEU A 670 -3.80 -23.18 -32.61
C LEU A 670 -4.62 -23.60 -33.84
N PHE A 671 -5.10 -22.64 -34.63
CA PHE A 671 -5.84 -22.90 -35.87
C PHE A 671 -5.03 -23.65 -36.91
N LEU A 672 -3.83 -23.16 -37.23
CA LEU A 672 -2.98 -23.77 -38.24
C LEU A 672 -2.56 -25.18 -37.83
N LYS A 673 -2.43 -25.45 -36.53
CA LYS A 673 -2.19 -26.79 -36.00
C LYS A 673 -3.38 -27.72 -36.16
N GLU A 674 -4.59 -27.31 -35.78
CA GLU A 674 -5.78 -28.13 -35.99
C GLU A 674 -6.08 -28.35 -37.48
N TYR A 675 -5.82 -27.35 -38.31
CA TYR A 675 -5.92 -27.48 -39.76
C TYR A 675 -4.87 -28.45 -40.33
N ALA A 676 -3.62 -28.37 -39.88
CA ALA A 676 -2.59 -29.33 -40.27
C ALA A 676 -2.91 -30.77 -39.81
N LYS A 677 -3.52 -30.96 -38.63
CA LYS A 677 -4.05 -32.27 -38.21
C LYS A 677 -5.12 -32.76 -39.17
N HIS A 678 -6.08 -31.90 -39.49
CA HIS A 678 -7.12 -32.22 -40.47
C HIS A 678 -6.53 -32.57 -41.84
N MET A 679 -5.51 -31.84 -42.31
CA MET A 679 -4.77 -32.15 -43.55
C MET A 679 -4.15 -33.53 -43.49
N LYS A 680 -3.45 -33.86 -42.40
CA LYS A 680 -2.81 -35.15 -42.21
C LYS A 680 -3.83 -36.30 -42.18
N GLU A 681 -4.98 -36.10 -41.54
CA GLU A 681 -6.06 -37.08 -41.43
C GLU A 681 -6.77 -37.34 -42.76
N LYS A 682 -7.02 -36.30 -43.56
CA LYS A 682 -7.77 -36.39 -44.83
C LYS A 682 -6.89 -36.63 -46.05
N SER A 683 -5.58 -36.41 -45.96
CA SER A 683 -4.65 -36.63 -47.07
C SER A 683 -4.53 -38.12 -47.42
N THR A 684 -4.62 -38.43 -48.71
CA THR A 684 -4.36 -39.78 -49.23
C THR A 684 -2.86 -40.09 -49.30
N CYS A 685 -2.02 -39.05 -49.30
CA CYS A 685 -0.56 -39.17 -49.31
C CYS A 685 0.04 -38.89 -47.93
N VAL A 686 1.26 -39.35 -47.66
CA VAL A 686 2.03 -38.90 -46.49
C VAL A 686 2.52 -37.48 -46.72
N ILE A 687 2.24 -36.58 -45.77
CA ILE A 687 2.57 -35.14 -45.89
C ILE A 687 3.28 -34.58 -44.65
N ASP A 688 3.59 -35.43 -43.67
CA ASP A 688 4.15 -35.08 -42.36
C ASP A 688 5.38 -34.18 -42.46
N SER A 689 6.36 -34.55 -43.27
CA SER A 689 7.58 -33.77 -43.48
C SER A 689 7.32 -32.37 -44.05
N GLY A 690 6.28 -32.23 -44.89
CA GLY A 690 5.86 -30.93 -45.41
C GLY A 690 5.19 -30.05 -44.35
N ILE A 691 4.36 -30.66 -43.50
CA ILE A 691 3.76 -29.99 -42.34
C ILE A 691 4.87 -29.52 -41.39
N GLU A 692 5.74 -30.43 -40.96
CA GLU A 692 6.85 -30.14 -40.04
C GLU A 692 7.71 -28.99 -40.56
N LYS A 693 8.07 -29.01 -41.84
CA LYS A 693 8.87 -27.95 -42.46
C LYS A 693 8.22 -26.57 -42.38
N ALA A 694 6.90 -26.46 -42.54
CA ALA A 694 6.20 -25.18 -42.45
C ALA A 694 6.24 -24.60 -41.02
N PHE A 695 6.02 -25.43 -40.00
CA PHE A 695 6.10 -25.01 -38.60
C PHE A 695 7.55 -24.67 -38.20
N GLU A 696 8.54 -25.43 -38.68
CA GLU A 696 9.96 -25.09 -38.49
C GLU A 696 10.30 -23.72 -39.08
N ALA A 697 9.91 -23.47 -40.34
CA ALA A 697 10.18 -22.20 -41.02
C ALA A 697 9.53 -20.99 -40.33
N TRP A 698 8.37 -21.18 -39.69
CA TRP A 698 7.78 -20.16 -38.81
C TRP A 698 8.68 -19.86 -37.61
N ASN A 699 9.15 -20.90 -36.92
CA ASN A 699 9.97 -20.76 -35.71
C ASN A 699 11.38 -20.20 -36.01
N GLU A 700 11.96 -20.47 -37.18
CA GLU A 700 13.26 -19.94 -37.60
C GLU A 700 13.26 -18.41 -37.78
N LYS A 701 12.11 -17.81 -38.09
CA LYS A 701 11.95 -16.35 -38.30
C LYS A 701 11.62 -15.59 -37.01
N LYS A 702 11.85 -16.22 -35.84
CA LYS A 702 11.50 -15.66 -34.53
C LYS A 702 12.34 -14.44 -34.19
N GLY A 703 11.66 -13.34 -33.89
CA GLY A 703 12.25 -12.11 -33.39
C GLY A 703 12.29 -12.09 -31.87
N THR A 704 13.13 -11.23 -31.30
CA THR A 704 13.21 -11.01 -29.85
C THR A 704 12.01 -10.25 -29.27
N SER A 705 11.15 -9.67 -30.11
CA SER A 705 9.93 -8.95 -29.72
C SER A 705 8.79 -9.21 -30.71
N CYS A 706 7.52 -9.14 -30.26
CA CYS A 706 6.32 -9.20 -31.10
C CYS A 706 6.12 -7.92 -31.94
N THR A 707 7.16 -7.43 -32.58
CA THR A 707 7.13 -6.21 -33.41
C THR A 707 7.25 -6.58 -34.88
N ASN A 708 6.67 -5.76 -35.75
CA ASN A 708 6.79 -5.90 -37.21
C ASN A 708 6.34 -7.26 -37.76
N GLY A 709 5.40 -7.93 -37.08
CA GLY A 709 4.83 -9.21 -37.52
C GLY A 709 5.77 -10.40 -37.46
N SER A 710 6.93 -10.26 -36.82
CA SER A 710 7.78 -11.42 -36.58
C SER A 710 7.08 -12.40 -35.62
N PRO A 711 7.23 -13.72 -35.84
CA PRO A 711 6.92 -14.73 -34.84
C PRO A 711 7.57 -14.36 -33.51
N CYS A 712 6.77 -14.26 -32.46
CA CYS A 712 7.27 -14.08 -31.09
C CYS A 712 6.80 -15.19 -30.16
N ILE A 713 6.08 -16.17 -30.70
CA ILE A 713 5.73 -17.42 -30.03
C ILE A 713 6.34 -18.59 -30.80
N ASP A 714 6.69 -19.65 -30.07
CA ASP A 714 7.00 -20.93 -30.69
C ASP A 714 5.69 -21.60 -31.08
N CYS A 715 5.51 -21.88 -32.37
CA CYS A 715 4.41 -22.71 -32.85
C CYS A 715 4.97 -24.08 -33.21
N LYS A 716 4.94 -25.02 -32.26
CA LYS A 716 5.50 -26.36 -32.44
C LYS A 716 4.41 -27.33 -32.89
N TRP A 717 4.66 -28.04 -33.99
CA TRP A 717 3.75 -29.05 -34.53
C TRP A 717 3.36 -30.12 -33.48
N ASN A 718 4.36 -30.66 -32.77
CA ASN A 718 4.19 -31.77 -31.81
C ASN A 718 3.96 -31.34 -30.34
N GLU A 719 3.51 -30.11 -30.07
CA GLU A 719 3.20 -29.70 -28.69
C GLU A 719 1.93 -30.42 -28.17
N ASN A 720 1.98 -31.04 -26.99
CA ASN A 720 0.78 -31.67 -26.40
C ASN A 720 -0.04 -30.62 -25.63
N LEU A 721 -1.33 -30.49 -25.96
CA LEU A 721 -2.27 -29.56 -25.31
C LEU A 721 -3.38 -30.27 -24.52
N ASP A 722 -3.35 -31.59 -24.40
CA ASP A 722 -4.39 -32.41 -23.75
C ASP A 722 -4.54 -32.07 -22.27
N ASN A 723 -3.44 -31.71 -21.61
CA ASN A 723 -3.43 -31.27 -20.21
C ASN A 723 -3.65 -29.76 -20.05
N CYS A 724 -3.82 -29.01 -21.14
CA CYS A 724 -4.06 -27.58 -21.07
C CYS A 724 -5.49 -27.31 -20.61
N LYS A 725 -5.62 -26.62 -19.48
CA LYS A 725 -6.90 -26.18 -18.94
C LYS A 725 -6.98 -24.67 -18.99
N ILE A 726 -8.12 -24.15 -19.44
CA ILE A 726 -8.44 -22.72 -19.46
C ILE A 726 -9.64 -22.45 -18.57
N ASN A 727 -9.71 -21.24 -18.01
CA ASN A 727 -10.84 -20.83 -17.19
C ASN A 727 -11.97 -20.36 -18.11
N THR A 728 -13.16 -20.90 -17.92
CA THR A 728 -14.37 -20.53 -18.66
C THR A 728 -15.45 -20.13 -17.67
N THR A 729 -16.22 -19.08 -17.97
CA THR A 729 -17.37 -18.67 -17.14
C THR A 729 -18.64 -18.97 -17.88
N ASN A 730 -19.50 -19.72 -17.22
CA ASN A 730 -20.85 -19.94 -17.71
C ASN A 730 -21.66 -18.65 -17.55
N ALA A 731 -22.22 -18.13 -18.65
CA ALA A 731 -22.97 -16.88 -18.66
C ALA A 731 -24.22 -16.92 -17.76
N ALA A 732 -24.84 -18.10 -17.57
CA ALA A 732 -26.04 -18.28 -16.76
C ALA A 732 -25.75 -18.38 -15.26
N SER A 733 -24.70 -19.11 -14.86
CA SER A 733 -24.36 -19.29 -13.43
C SER A 733 -23.36 -18.27 -12.88
N LYS A 734 -22.65 -17.54 -13.76
CA LYS A 734 -21.49 -16.69 -13.44
C LYS A 734 -20.38 -17.45 -12.68
N GLU A 735 -20.38 -18.77 -12.76
CA GLU A 735 -19.36 -19.62 -12.16
C GLU A 735 -18.25 -19.86 -13.18
N THR A 736 -17.02 -19.60 -12.75
CA THR A 736 -15.82 -19.87 -13.53
C THR A 736 -15.28 -21.25 -13.18
N THR A 737 -15.05 -22.09 -14.19
CA THR A 737 -14.52 -23.44 -14.02
C THR A 737 -13.31 -23.69 -14.93
N GLN A 738 -12.45 -24.62 -14.55
CA GLN A 738 -11.36 -25.06 -15.41
C GLN A 738 -11.86 -26.10 -16.40
N THR A 739 -11.88 -25.74 -17.68
CA THR A 739 -12.28 -26.63 -18.77
C THR A 739 -11.04 -27.08 -19.55
N PRO A 740 -10.94 -28.37 -19.93
CA PRO A 740 -9.96 -28.81 -20.90
C PRO A 740 -10.06 -28.00 -22.20
N LEU A 741 -8.94 -27.52 -22.70
CA LEU A 741 -8.88 -26.78 -23.97
C LEU A 741 -9.46 -27.61 -25.12
N THR A 742 -9.35 -28.94 -25.05
CA THR A 742 -9.87 -29.90 -26.04
C THR A 742 -11.38 -29.75 -26.29
N GLU A 743 -12.16 -29.34 -25.28
CA GLU A 743 -13.60 -29.10 -25.45
C GLU A 743 -13.86 -27.87 -26.34
N LYS A 744 -13.12 -26.77 -26.13
CA LYS A 744 -13.21 -25.57 -26.96
C LYS A 744 -12.62 -25.78 -28.36
N LEU A 745 -11.60 -26.62 -28.47
CA LEU A 745 -11.03 -27.03 -29.75
C LEU A 745 -12.06 -27.73 -30.67
N THR A 746 -13.09 -28.38 -30.12
CA THR A 746 -14.17 -28.96 -30.93
C THR A 746 -14.90 -27.91 -31.78
N LEU A 747 -15.12 -26.70 -31.23
CA LEU A 747 -15.73 -25.58 -31.96
C LEU A 747 -14.82 -25.12 -33.12
N VAL A 748 -13.51 -25.04 -32.85
CA VAL A 748 -12.50 -24.71 -33.86
C VAL A 748 -12.46 -25.76 -34.96
N LYS A 749 -12.47 -27.05 -34.62
CA LYS A 749 -12.44 -28.16 -35.58
C LYS A 749 -13.62 -28.10 -36.54
N GLY A 750 -14.86 -27.97 -36.04
CA GLY A 750 -16.04 -27.91 -36.90
C GLY A 750 -15.97 -26.79 -37.95
N ARG A 751 -15.40 -25.64 -37.59
CA ARG A 751 -15.18 -24.52 -38.50
C ARG A 751 -14.13 -24.81 -39.58
N ILE A 752 -13.05 -25.48 -39.18
CA ILE A 752 -11.99 -25.89 -40.11
C ILE A 752 -12.55 -26.88 -41.13
N GLU A 753 -13.26 -27.93 -40.70
CA GLU A 753 -13.78 -28.98 -41.58
C GLU A 753 -14.66 -28.44 -42.71
N GLY A 754 -15.53 -27.46 -42.41
CA GLY A 754 -16.44 -26.87 -43.39
C GLY A 754 -15.78 -26.08 -44.52
N THR A 755 -14.55 -25.60 -44.33
CA THR A 755 -13.81 -24.75 -45.29
C THR A 755 -12.56 -25.43 -45.86
N ALA A 756 -11.98 -26.35 -45.11
CA ALA A 756 -10.77 -27.07 -45.47
C ALA A 756 -10.94 -28.01 -46.66
N SER A 757 -12.12 -28.62 -46.84
CA SER A 757 -12.37 -29.61 -47.90
C SER A 757 -12.11 -29.04 -49.31
N THR A 758 -12.45 -27.77 -49.54
CA THR A 758 -12.17 -27.08 -50.81
C THR A 758 -10.69 -26.78 -51.00
N ILE A 759 -9.98 -26.43 -49.92
CA ILE A 759 -8.56 -26.07 -49.93
C ILE A 759 -7.66 -27.33 -50.09
N MET A 760 -8.14 -28.49 -49.62
CA MET A 760 -7.41 -29.77 -49.65
C MET A 760 -7.42 -30.49 -51.00
N ASN A 761 -8.36 -30.17 -51.89
CA ASN A 761 -8.49 -30.86 -53.18
C ASN A 761 -7.18 -30.82 -54.00
N ASP A 762 -6.40 -29.75 -53.86
CA ASP A 762 -5.13 -29.58 -54.59
C ASP A 762 -3.95 -30.33 -53.96
N ILE A 763 -4.01 -30.69 -52.67
CA ILE A 763 -2.89 -31.34 -51.97
C ILE A 763 -2.66 -32.76 -52.51
N ASN A 764 -3.74 -33.51 -52.77
CA ASN A 764 -3.67 -34.90 -53.22
C ASN A 764 -3.46 -35.07 -54.74
N ILE A 765 -3.48 -34.00 -55.53
CA ILE A 765 -3.37 -34.11 -57.00
C ILE A 765 -2.00 -34.67 -57.40
N THR A 766 -1.98 -35.87 -57.95
CA THR A 766 -0.81 -36.50 -58.57
C THR A 766 -1.06 -36.64 -60.07
N LYS A 767 -0.17 -36.09 -60.90
CA LYS A 767 -0.36 -36.01 -62.37
C LYS A 767 0.29 -37.16 -63.14
N SER A 768 1.27 -37.85 -62.55
CA SER A 768 1.97 -38.97 -63.18
C SER A 768 1.89 -40.26 -62.35
N LEU A 769 2.04 -41.40 -63.00
CA LEU A 769 2.10 -42.70 -62.34
C LEU A 769 3.22 -42.77 -61.28
N CYS A 770 4.37 -42.16 -61.55
CA CYS A 770 5.47 -42.07 -60.59
C CYS A 770 5.04 -41.31 -59.31
N GLN A 771 4.31 -40.20 -59.46
CA GLN A 771 3.79 -39.42 -58.33
C GLN A 771 2.71 -40.18 -57.55
N GLN A 772 1.83 -40.90 -58.26
CA GLN A 772 0.83 -41.76 -57.64
C GLN A 772 1.48 -42.88 -56.81
N LEU A 773 2.53 -43.52 -57.35
CA LEU A 773 3.31 -44.54 -56.66
C LEU A 773 4.06 -43.98 -55.44
N GLN A 774 4.68 -42.80 -55.55
CA GLN A 774 5.34 -42.14 -54.42
C GLN A 774 4.36 -41.81 -53.28
N CYS A 775 3.17 -41.32 -53.63
CA CYS A 775 2.09 -41.05 -52.67
C CYS A 775 1.61 -42.34 -51.98
N ALA A 776 1.26 -43.38 -52.76
CA ALA A 776 0.69 -44.62 -52.24
C ALA A 776 1.69 -45.43 -51.40
N ALA A 777 2.97 -45.47 -51.83
CA ALA A 777 4.00 -46.22 -51.14
C ALA A 777 4.27 -45.69 -49.74
N GLY A 778 4.30 -44.37 -49.54
CA GLY A 778 4.49 -43.76 -48.22
C GLY A 778 3.45 -44.25 -47.21
N LYS A 779 2.17 -44.22 -47.58
CA LYS A 779 1.07 -44.71 -46.70
C LYS A 779 1.12 -46.20 -46.48
N TRP A 780 1.51 -46.97 -47.50
CA TRP A 780 1.68 -48.41 -47.36
C TRP A 780 2.77 -48.76 -46.34
N PHE A 781 3.95 -48.12 -46.42
CA PHE A 781 5.02 -48.32 -45.46
C PHE A 781 4.66 -47.81 -44.05
N GLU A 782 3.96 -46.67 -43.94
CA GLU A 782 3.47 -46.17 -42.65
C GLU A 782 2.54 -47.20 -41.97
N LYS A 783 1.61 -47.78 -42.73
CA LYS A 783 0.63 -48.77 -42.23
C LYS A 783 1.28 -50.11 -41.87
N HIS A 784 2.25 -50.57 -42.66
CA HIS A 784 2.92 -51.86 -42.47
C HIS A 784 4.17 -51.80 -41.58
N SER A 785 4.53 -50.63 -41.07
CA SER A 785 5.60 -50.47 -40.06
C SER A 785 5.12 -50.71 -38.62
N LYS A 786 3.82 -50.89 -38.40
CA LYS A 786 3.18 -51.01 -37.07
C LYS A 786 2.53 -52.38 -36.83
N ASP A 787 3.27 -53.49 -37.02
CA ASP A 787 2.82 -54.83 -36.60
C ASP A 787 3.19 -55.12 -35.13
N ASN A 788 2.24 -55.77 -34.43
CA ASN A 788 2.03 -55.76 -32.98
C ASN A 788 2.88 -56.78 -32.17
N SER A 789 4.16 -56.95 -32.47
CA SER A 789 5.04 -57.84 -31.67
C SER A 789 6.45 -57.27 -31.58
N GLY A 790 6.95 -57.06 -30.36
CA GLY A 790 8.22 -56.40 -30.01
C GLY A 790 9.52 -57.07 -30.48
N THR A 791 9.55 -57.64 -31.68
CA THR A 791 10.77 -58.04 -32.39
C THR A 791 10.80 -57.34 -33.75
N ALA A 792 11.83 -56.52 -33.97
CA ALA A 792 12.05 -55.81 -35.22
C ALA A 792 12.18 -56.83 -36.38
N THR A 793 11.10 -56.98 -37.15
CA THR A 793 11.15 -57.72 -38.42
C THR A 793 11.66 -56.80 -39.54
N PRO A 794 12.31 -57.35 -40.58
CA PRO A 794 13.07 -56.55 -41.53
C PRO A 794 12.14 -55.62 -42.30
N LYS A 795 12.58 -54.37 -42.48
CA LYS A 795 11.96 -53.34 -43.32
C LYS A 795 11.33 -54.00 -44.55
N LYS A 796 9.99 -54.00 -44.66
CA LYS A 796 9.32 -54.46 -45.88
C LYS A 796 9.93 -53.69 -47.05
N SER A 797 10.36 -54.39 -48.09
CA SER A 797 11.00 -53.78 -49.26
C SER A 797 9.97 -53.64 -50.38
N TRP A 798 10.27 -52.83 -51.39
CA TRP A 798 9.45 -52.71 -52.60
C TRP A 798 9.17 -54.06 -53.29
N VAL A 799 10.00 -55.09 -53.05
CA VAL A 799 9.81 -56.47 -53.52
C VAL A 799 8.54 -57.12 -52.93
N SER A 800 8.02 -56.61 -51.81
CA SER A 800 6.76 -57.07 -51.21
C SER A 800 5.50 -56.48 -51.88
N ILE A 801 5.63 -55.39 -52.65
CA ILE A 801 4.52 -54.74 -53.38
C ILE A 801 4.28 -55.43 -54.73
N THR A 802 5.32 -55.98 -55.37
CA THR A 802 5.21 -56.68 -56.66
C THR A 802 4.29 -57.89 -56.65
N THR A 803 4.04 -58.51 -55.50
CA THR A 803 3.09 -59.64 -55.37
C THR A 803 1.62 -59.21 -55.46
N ILE A 804 1.30 -57.93 -55.28
CA ILE A 804 -0.09 -57.39 -55.33
C ILE A 804 -0.45 -56.87 -56.73
N ILE A 805 0.53 -56.48 -57.54
CA ILE A 805 0.31 -55.94 -58.90
C ILE A 805 0.13 -57.08 -59.95
N TYR A 806 0.35 -58.34 -59.57
CA TYR A 806 -0.05 -59.50 -60.35
C TYR A 806 -1.48 -59.93 -59.96
N ILE A 807 -2.47 -59.29 -60.59
CA ILE A 807 -3.78 -59.88 -60.86
C ILE A 807 -3.78 -60.17 -62.37
N PRO A 808 -4.12 -61.40 -62.82
CA PRO A 808 -3.83 -61.89 -64.17
C PRO A 808 -4.40 -61.04 -65.31
#